data_AF-A0A2N1RU22-F1
#
_entry.id   AF-A0A2N1RU22-F1
#
_cell.length_a   1.000
_cell.length_b   1.000
_cell.length_c   1.000
_cell.angle_alpha   90.00
_cell.angle_beta   90.00
_cell.angle_gamma   90.00
#
_symmetry.space_group_name_H-M   'P 1'
#
loop_
_entity.id
_entity.type
_entity.pdbx_description
1 polymer ?
#
loop_
_entity_poly.entity_id
_entity_poly.type
_entity_poly.pdbx_seq_one_letter_code
_entity_poly.pdbx_strand_id
1 'polypeptide(L)'
;MHLNDIIKTNSDRLFIVDTECFIIFTGGSINDERPFIRIGTWYDLPVEIIPLVENIIISDRILGNPSYEQFNIDVRHLEANRYIGGESILKRFLEYQRIFGLDLTNVSVVNIEKDIPELSSQKNVSDRDQFIGIFYTDGNIKIDHGGNNIFDLNAINRESLDNAGILNIISSNSKNTDRYKGAGLVIIDNNPIFYQKGYFTSYQFPDKCLHDFSVLQIDPNYIRELLLPSQNLINISGFMKFKNQRGGKIKLLSDNSEQIELIKKLFKNSTVADEKFSNLHINTPEGLKINSYLNSPNIKISFKQIDIKDEEITVPFIKSPADTARILKEKSDAILITYTAYEESALLFKSTEVPVIVIDDGNPNIRKLSESDKIVLKSGIQYDFKKYHSLEDLINEFDGLTETKNAIETFDKDKLDLLINTLLTGDSESADLLNLPGLLKAYMRNTTDRKKYSALKDLYQDTCQKIIFNPASELKSSIKVILALHNNSCCTIIKQIPAPAAEIFIDDYNPAGVEKAALNPDQQKLGRRILEDRERLMKLLGMFYKEIKETPSFGKIEKEMSLLKNEISARKDIYNNEFYSFSELRKSVSRKLFNEDIKEILQNKKITIPAAIIVIILLLSLFFLIKNRSSETTGVIKTSDSSGIAASSEQKSGEDKKTVFTVKRVDDQEKKLLQKHKVKISESDIYRYSNDVAMKNGYEKLSYDGLKDRNPHWIFPDNIFIMLDGEKVTVQKGDTLWDLCRAKLEKMNADFYKIIDEIEKTDISEKSKISRLLTEAEKFSYIKQQFEIIDFYKKRTGNE
;
A
#
# COMPACT_ATOMS: atom_id res chain seq x y z
N MET A 1 4.15 11.01 -37.04
CA MET A 1 4.43 10.05 -35.96
C MET A 1 3.34 9.00 -36.03
N HIS A 2 3.73 7.75 -36.27
CA HIS A 2 2.87 6.57 -36.39
C HIS A 2 3.02 5.71 -35.14
N LEU A 3 2.07 4.79 -34.89
CA LEU A 3 2.10 3.90 -33.72
C LEU A 3 3.42 3.10 -33.64
N ASN A 4 3.93 2.68 -34.80
CA ASN A 4 5.20 1.96 -34.95
C ASN A 4 6.44 2.79 -34.57
N ASP A 5 6.32 4.12 -34.42
CA ASP A 5 7.42 4.95 -33.93
C ASP A 5 7.62 4.78 -32.40
N ILE A 6 6.55 4.39 -31.68
CA ILE A 6 6.52 4.22 -30.22
C ILE A 6 6.54 2.75 -29.83
N ILE A 7 5.79 1.91 -30.54
CA ILE A 7 5.66 0.47 -30.32
C ILE A 7 6.32 -0.26 -31.50
N LYS A 8 7.63 -0.54 -31.40
CA LYS A 8 8.40 -1.23 -32.46
C LYS A 8 8.38 -2.75 -32.25
N THR A 9 8.34 -3.17 -31.00
CA THR A 9 8.40 -4.56 -30.54
C THR A 9 7.35 -4.83 -29.47
N ASN A 10 7.10 -6.10 -29.13
CA ASN A 10 6.17 -6.44 -28.04
C ASN A 10 6.61 -5.89 -26.68
N SER A 11 7.92 -5.80 -26.42
CA SER A 11 8.46 -5.23 -25.18
C SER A 11 8.19 -3.74 -25.04
N ASP A 12 8.01 -3.01 -26.15
CA ASP A 12 7.68 -1.59 -26.14
C ASP A 12 6.25 -1.31 -25.64
N ARG A 13 5.39 -2.33 -25.56
CA ARG A 13 4.01 -2.21 -25.07
C ARG A 13 3.91 -1.97 -23.57
N LEU A 14 4.97 -2.24 -22.81
CA LEU A 14 5.06 -1.97 -21.39
C LEU A 14 5.60 -0.57 -21.14
N PHE A 15 4.88 0.19 -20.31
CA PHE A 15 5.27 1.48 -19.77
C PHE A 15 5.35 1.38 -18.24
N ILE A 16 6.53 1.63 -17.68
CA ILE A 16 6.74 1.75 -16.23
C ILE A 16 6.61 3.24 -15.89
N VAL A 17 5.54 3.63 -15.19
CA VAL A 17 5.23 5.06 -14.96
C VAL A 17 5.44 5.50 -13.52
N ASP A 18 5.64 4.55 -12.61
CA ASP A 18 6.04 4.79 -11.22
C ASP A 18 6.73 3.52 -10.68
N THR A 19 7.28 3.56 -9.45
CA THR A 19 7.99 2.40 -8.84
C THR A 19 7.16 1.12 -8.92
N GLU A 20 5.85 1.23 -8.73
CA GLU A 20 4.93 0.10 -8.71
C GLU A 20 3.65 0.37 -9.52
N CYS A 21 3.76 1.15 -10.60
CA CYS A 21 2.67 1.41 -11.53
C CYS A 21 3.10 1.13 -12.96
N PHE A 22 2.36 0.22 -13.60
CA PHE A 22 2.63 -0.28 -14.94
C PHE A 22 1.40 -0.11 -15.83
N ILE A 23 1.64 0.30 -17.07
CA ILE A 23 0.62 0.43 -18.10
C ILE A 23 1.03 -0.42 -19.28
N ILE A 24 0.10 -1.24 -19.78
CA ILE A 24 0.35 -2.11 -20.93
C ILE A 24 -0.63 -1.73 -22.04
N PHE A 25 -0.08 -1.41 -23.21
CA PHE A 25 -0.86 -1.13 -24.41
C PHE A 25 -1.23 -2.44 -25.14
N THR A 26 -2.52 -2.76 -25.11
CA THR A 26 -3.09 -3.97 -25.72
C THR A 26 -3.67 -3.73 -27.11
N GLY A 27 -3.73 -2.49 -27.56
CA GLY A 27 -4.31 -2.15 -28.87
C GLY A 27 -3.48 -2.66 -30.05
N GLY A 28 -4.19 -2.99 -31.13
CA GLY A 28 -3.64 -3.15 -32.47
C GLY A 28 -3.63 -1.82 -33.25
N SER A 29 -4.45 -0.86 -32.83
CA SER A 29 -4.52 0.47 -33.44
C SER A 29 -4.82 1.58 -32.41
N ILE A 30 -4.71 2.83 -32.86
CA ILE A 30 -5.12 4.02 -32.07
C ILE A 30 -6.62 4.29 -32.11
N ASN A 31 -7.39 3.53 -32.89
CA ASN A 31 -8.86 3.58 -32.90
C ASN A 31 -9.50 2.64 -31.88
N ASP A 32 -8.70 1.83 -31.20
CA ASP A 32 -9.19 0.89 -30.21
C ASP A 32 -9.70 1.66 -28.99
N GLU A 33 -10.94 1.40 -28.57
CA GLU A 33 -11.64 2.27 -27.61
C GLU A 33 -10.95 2.39 -26.25
N ARG A 34 -10.46 1.26 -25.70
CA ARG A 34 -9.87 1.19 -24.35
C ARG A 34 -8.68 0.24 -24.32
N PRO A 35 -7.57 0.59 -24.97
CA PRO A 35 -6.50 -0.35 -25.28
C PRO A 35 -5.43 -0.43 -24.19
N PHE A 36 -5.79 -0.17 -22.93
CA PHE A 36 -4.82 -0.18 -21.82
C PHE A 36 -5.24 -1.10 -20.67
N ILE A 37 -4.25 -1.81 -20.16
CA ILE A 37 -4.28 -2.47 -18.85
C ILE A 37 -3.43 -1.65 -17.89
N ARG A 38 -3.93 -1.43 -16.67
CA ARG A 38 -3.16 -0.83 -15.57
C ARG A 38 -2.91 -1.85 -14.46
N ILE A 39 -1.70 -1.83 -13.92
CA ILE A 39 -1.30 -2.61 -12.74
C ILE A 39 -0.69 -1.63 -11.73
N GLY A 40 -1.28 -1.55 -10.54
CA GLY A 40 -0.87 -0.60 -9.49
C GLY A 40 -1.33 0.84 -9.73
N THR A 41 -0.87 1.77 -8.90
CA THR A 41 -1.35 3.16 -8.84
C THR A 41 -0.19 4.17 -8.87
N TRP A 42 -0.45 5.34 -9.44
CA TRP A 42 0.46 6.49 -9.44
C TRP A 42 -0.32 7.75 -9.03
N TYR A 43 0.25 8.60 -8.18
CA TYR A 43 -0.44 9.82 -7.72
C TYR A 43 -0.72 10.80 -8.88
N ASP A 44 0.21 10.93 -9.83
CA ASP A 44 0.14 11.88 -10.95
C ASP A 44 -0.18 11.22 -12.30
N LEU A 45 -0.99 10.16 -12.27
CA LEU A 45 -1.47 9.52 -13.50
C LEU A 45 -2.14 10.56 -14.42
N PRO A 46 -1.73 10.65 -15.70
CA PRO A 46 -2.36 11.55 -16.67
C PRO A 46 -3.86 11.27 -16.77
N VAL A 47 -4.68 12.31 -16.64
CA VAL A 47 -6.14 12.17 -16.66
C VAL A 47 -6.61 11.61 -18.02
N GLU A 48 -5.85 11.90 -19.08
CA GLU A 48 -6.08 11.48 -20.44
C GLU A 48 -6.05 9.95 -20.62
N ILE A 49 -5.32 9.20 -19.79
CA ILE A 49 -5.31 7.74 -19.91
C ILE A 49 -6.51 7.07 -19.25
N ILE A 50 -7.10 7.69 -18.22
CA ILE A 50 -8.12 7.07 -17.37
C ILE A 50 -9.30 6.48 -18.17
N PRO A 51 -9.90 7.20 -19.14
CA PRO A 51 -10.99 6.64 -19.95
C PRO A 51 -10.56 5.49 -20.86
N LEU A 52 -9.28 5.44 -21.23
CA LEU A 52 -8.71 4.45 -22.14
C LEU A 52 -8.28 3.15 -21.42
N VAL A 53 -8.28 3.13 -20.08
CA VAL A 53 -8.02 1.92 -19.30
C VAL A 53 -9.27 1.05 -19.26
N GLU A 54 -9.15 -0.20 -19.74
CA GLU A 54 -10.22 -1.19 -19.70
C GLU A 54 -10.11 -2.06 -18.45
N ASN A 55 -8.91 -2.61 -18.20
CA ASN A 55 -8.66 -3.57 -17.13
C ASN A 55 -7.69 -3.01 -16.09
N ILE A 56 -8.04 -3.16 -14.81
CA ILE A 56 -7.20 -2.81 -13.67
C ILE A 56 -6.89 -4.10 -12.92
N ILE A 57 -5.61 -4.46 -12.86
CA ILE A 57 -5.17 -5.69 -12.20
C ILE A 57 -4.76 -5.39 -10.76
N ILE A 58 -5.38 -6.09 -9.81
CA ILE A 58 -5.08 -6.05 -8.38
C ILE A 58 -4.39 -7.36 -7.99
N SER A 59 -3.10 -7.27 -7.67
CA SER A 59 -2.31 -8.42 -7.21
C SER A 59 -2.34 -8.60 -5.70
N ASP A 60 -1.99 -9.80 -5.23
CA ASP A 60 -1.81 -10.08 -3.79
C ASP A 60 -0.72 -9.22 -3.13
N ARG A 61 0.20 -8.66 -3.92
CA ARG A 61 1.25 -7.76 -3.44
C ARG A 61 0.78 -6.31 -3.27
N ILE A 62 -0.42 -5.97 -3.75
CA ILE A 62 -1.00 -4.60 -3.69
C ILE A 62 0.00 -3.60 -4.26
N LEU A 63 0.24 -3.65 -5.57
CA LEU A 63 1.17 -2.74 -6.25
C LEU A 63 0.69 -1.29 -6.20
N GLY A 64 1.62 -0.36 -6.00
CA GLY A 64 1.34 1.06 -5.78
C GLY A 64 0.78 1.36 -4.39
N ASN A 65 0.39 2.63 -4.18
CA ASN A 65 -0.35 3.06 -3.00
C ASN A 65 -1.87 2.89 -3.24
N PRO A 66 -2.57 1.99 -2.54
CA PRO A 66 -3.99 1.73 -2.77
C PRO A 66 -4.87 2.97 -2.55
N SER A 67 -4.43 3.97 -1.78
CA SER A 67 -5.19 5.20 -1.54
C SER A 67 -5.22 6.16 -2.73
N TYR A 68 -4.34 5.98 -3.72
CA TYR A 68 -4.30 6.79 -4.93
C TYR A 68 -5.29 6.32 -6.00
N GLU A 69 -6.00 5.21 -5.77
CA GLU A 69 -6.97 4.70 -6.73
C GLU A 69 -8.04 5.73 -7.09
N GLN A 70 -8.47 6.55 -6.12
CA GLN A 70 -9.42 7.64 -6.32
C GLN A 70 -8.96 8.74 -7.31
N PHE A 71 -7.67 8.78 -7.65
CA PHE A 71 -7.11 9.71 -8.65
C PHE A 71 -6.88 9.03 -10.00
N ASN A 72 -7.04 7.70 -10.07
CA ASN A 72 -6.67 6.88 -11.22
C ASN A 72 -7.87 6.27 -11.95
N ILE A 73 -9.08 6.64 -11.56
CA ILE A 73 -10.35 6.19 -12.13
C ILE A 73 -11.30 7.37 -12.31
N ASP A 74 -12.26 7.20 -13.23
CA ASP A 74 -13.40 8.11 -13.32
C ASP A 74 -14.48 7.68 -12.33
N VAL A 75 -14.55 8.37 -11.19
CA VAL A 75 -15.52 8.08 -10.12
C VAL A 75 -16.98 8.28 -10.54
N ARG A 76 -17.24 8.92 -11.68
CA ARG A 76 -18.57 9.13 -12.25
C ARG A 76 -19.06 7.93 -13.07
N HIS A 77 -18.14 7.09 -13.53
CA HIS A 77 -18.40 5.96 -14.44
C HIS A 77 -17.64 4.70 -13.97
N LEU A 78 -17.92 4.25 -12.75
CA LEU A 78 -17.18 3.16 -12.09
C LEU A 78 -17.33 1.81 -12.80
N GLU A 79 -18.48 1.56 -13.42
CA GLU A 79 -18.80 0.37 -14.21
C GLU A 79 -17.93 0.24 -15.46
N ALA A 80 -17.28 1.32 -15.87
CA ALA A 80 -16.45 1.34 -17.06
C ALA A 80 -15.20 0.48 -16.88
N ASN A 81 -14.58 0.44 -15.69
CA ASN A 81 -13.36 -0.34 -15.49
C ASN A 81 -13.66 -1.77 -15.00
N ARG A 82 -12.88 -2.74 -15.46
CA ARG A 82 -12.90 -4.12 -14.97
C ARG A 82 -11.75 -4.36 -14.00
N TYR A 83 -12.06 -4.68 -12.75
CA TYR A 83 -11.07 -5.06 -11.74
C TYR A 83 -10.81 -6.57 -11.81
N ILE A 84 -9.56 -6.95 -12.03
CA ILE A 84 -9.12 -8.35 -12.21
C ILE A 84 -8.18 -8.74 -11.07
N GLY A 85 -8.41 -9.89 -10.44
CA GLY A 85 -7.59 -10.40 -9.35
C GLY A 85 -8.27 -11.53 -8.58
N GLY A 86 -7.60 -12.01 -7.52
CA GLY A 86 -8.17 -13.04 -6.66
C GLY A 86 -9.33 -12.52 -5.82
N GLU A 87 -10.35 -13.35 -5.58
CA GLU A 87 -11.58 -12.96 -4.87
C GLU A 87 -11.30 -12.26 -3.54
N SER A 88 -10.39 -12.85 -2.76
CA SER A 88 -10.07 -12.39 -1.41
C SER A 88 -9.39 -11.02 -1.43
N ILE A 89 -8.43 -10.80 -2.34
CA ILE A 89 -7.71 -9.53 -2.39
C ILE A 89 -8.54 -8.42 -3.01
N LEU A 90 -9.29 -8.72 -4.07
CA LEU A 90 -10.20 -7.77 -4.72
C LEU A 90 -11.24 -7.24 -3.74
N LYS A 91 -11.93 -8.14 -3.02
CA LYS A 91 -12.94 -7.74 -2.04
C LYS A 91 -12.35 -6.80 -0.98
N ARG A 92 -11.18 -7.13 -0.45
CA ARG A 92 -10.50 -6.32 0.57
C ARG A 92 -10.02 -4.97 0.02
N PHE A 93 -9.50 -4.95 -1.21
CA PHE A 93 -9.10 -3.72 -1.89
C PHE A 93 -10.29 -2.79 -2.13
N LEU A 94 -11.39 -3.31 -2.67
CA LEU A 94 -12.60 -2.52 -2.93
C LEU A 94 -13.28 -2.03 -1.64
N GLU A 95 -13.32 -2.86 -0.58
CA GLU A 95 -13.79 -2.43 0.75
C GLU A 95 -12.91 -1.30 1.31
N TYR A 96 -11.59 -1.38 1.14
CA TYR A 96 -10.65 -0.37 1.60
C TYR A 96 -10.90 1.01 0.95
N GLN A 97 -11.32 1.06 -0.32
CA GLN A 97 -11.63 2.32 -1.01
C GLN A 97 -12.77 3.13 -0.35
N ARG A 98 -13.62 2.49 0.48
CA ARG A 98 -14.67 3.17 1.25
C ARG A 98 -14.13 4.20 2.23
N ILE A 99 -12.87 4.06 2.68
CA ILE A 99 -12.18 5.07 3.51
C ILE A 99 -12.20 6.44 2.82
N PHE A 100 -12.09 6.47 1.48
CA PHE A 100 -12.04 7.67 0.65
C PHE A 100 -13.41 8.07 0.08
N GLY A 101 -14.49 7.54 0.66
CA GLY A 101 -15.86 7.82 0.22
C GLY A 101 -16.20 7.25 -1.15
N LEU A 102 -15.44 6.27 -1.64
CA LEU A 102 -15.73 5.55 -2.88
C LEU A 102 -16.63 4.35 -2.58
N ASP A 103 -17.79 4.31 -3.23
CA ASP A 103 -18.64 3.13 -3.24
C ASP A 103 -18.41 2.34 -4.53
N LEU A 104 -17.49 1.38 -4.46
CA LEU A 104 -17.13 0.52 -5.58
C LEU A 104 -17.99 -0.74 -5.65
N THR A 105 -19.21 -0.75 -5.09
CA THR A 105 -20.10 -1.93 -5.14
C THR A 105 -20.57 -2.28 -6.56
N ASN A 106 -20.63 -1.31 -7.46
CA ASN A 106 -21.10 -1.48 -8.84
C ASN A 106 -19.97 -1.67 -9.86
N VAL A 107 -18.71 -1.78 -9.43
CA VAL A 107 -17.59 -2.00 -10.37
C VAL A 107 -17.70 -3.38 -11.01
N SER A 108 -17.23 -3.49 -12.25
CA SER A 108 -17.11 -4.80 -12.90
C SER A 108 -15.93 -5.55 -12.28
N VAL A 109 -16.18 -6.77 -11.80
CA VAL A 109 -15.17 -7.64 -11.18
C VAL A 109 -15.01 -8.89 -12.02
N VAL A 110 -13.77 -9.23 -12.34
CA VAL A 110 -13.37 -10.50 -12.97
C VAL A 110 -12.52 -11.27 -11.96
N ASN A 111 -13.11 -12.32 -11.42
CA ASN A 111 -12.48 -13.20 -10.46
C ASN A 111 -11.62 -14.23 -11.20
N ILE A 112 -10.31 -14.23 -10.96
CA ILE A 112 -9.39 -15.13 -11.66
C ILE A 112 -9.65 -16.61 -11.37
N GLU A 113 -10.24 -16.93 -10.21
CA GLU A 113 -10.55 -18.31 -9.80
C GLU A 113 -11.88 -18.82 -10.37
N LYS A 114 -12.82 -17.92 -10.70
CA LYS A 114 -14.18 -18.29 -11.17
C LYS A 114 -14.42 -18.01 -12.65
N ASP A 115 -13.87 -16.92 -13.16
CA ASP A 115 -14.27 -16.32 -14.44
C ASP A 115 -13.23 -16.55 -15.55
N ILE A 116 -11.99 -16.95 -15.21
CA ILE A 116 -10.98 -17.32 -16.20
C ILE A 116 -11.01 -18.85 -16.36
N PRO A 117 -11.56 -19.40 -17.46
CA PRO A 117 -11.54 -20.83 -17.68
C PRO A 117 -10.11 -21.35 -17.73
N GLU A 118 -9.85 -22.53 -17.16
CA GLU A 118 -8.62 -23.29 -17.40
C GLU A 118 -8.43 -23.42 -18.92
N LEU A 119 -7.47 -22.69 -19.49
CA LEU A 119 -7.20 -22.64 -20.93
C LEU A 119 -6.77 -24.02 -21.43
N SER A 120 -7.74 -24.83 -21.82
CA SER A 120 -7.57 -26.02 -22.64
C SER A 120 -7.52 -25.58 -24.11
N SER A 121 -6.33 -25.66 -24.69
CA SER A 121 -5.99 -25.43 -26.10
C SER A 121 -6.18 -24.00 -26.65
N GLN A 122 -5.09 -23.45 -27.18
CA GLN A 122 -5.06 -22.22 -27.97
C GLN A 122 -6.06 -22.33 -29.14
N LYS A 123 -7.08 -21.47 -29.14
CA LYS A 123 -7.85 -21.13 -30.35
C LYS A 123 -7.53 -19.70 -30.73
N ASN A 124 -7.15 -19.50 -31.98
CA ASN A 124 -6.97 -18.17 -32.57
C ASN A 124 -8.33 -17.47 -32.65
N VAL A 125 -8.48 -16.44 -31.82
CA VAL A 125 -9.53 -15.41 -31.90
C VAL A 125 -8.78 -14.06 -31.93
N SER A 126 -9.46 -13.01 -32.41
CA SER A 126 -8.93 -11.67 -32.75
C SER A 126 -7.80 -11.13 -31.87
N ASP A 127 -6.94 -10.24 -32.38
CA ASP A 127 -5.74 -9.71 -31.70
C ASP A 127 -5.97 -9.21 -30.25
N ARG A 128 -7.20 -8.81 -29.87
CA ARG A 128 -7.56 -8.44 -28.49
C ARG A 128 -7.54 -9.62 -27.51
N ASP A 129 -7.74 -10.86 -27.98
CA ASP A 129 -7.72 -12.10 -27.21
C ASP A 129 -6.32 -12.77 -27.16
N GLN A 130 -5.28 -12.12 -27.69
CA GLN A 130 -3.90 -12.65 -27.67
C GLN A 130 -3.14 -12.34 -26.38
N PHE A 131 -3.68 -11.46 -25.51
CA PHE A 131 -3.08 -11.16 -24.21
C PHE A 131 -3.52 -12.18 -23.18
N ILE A 132 -2.59 -13.01 -22.71
CA ILE A 132 -2.85 -14.02 -21.69
C ILE A 132 -2.25 -13.55 -20.37
N GLY A 133 -3.10 -13.23 -19.40
CA GLY A 133 -2.72 -12.98 -18.02
C GLY A 133 -2.57 -14.30 -17.26
N ILE A 134 -1.39 -14.57 -16.70
CA ILE A 134 -1.08 -15.74 -15.89
C ILE A 134 -0.84 -15.29 -14.46
N PHE A 135 -1.71 -15.73 -13.55
CA PHE A 135 -1.65 -15.44 -12.11
C PHE A 135 -1.07 -16.64 -11.38
N TYR A 136 0.00 -16.42 -10.63
CA TYR A 136 0.68 -17.45 -9.86
C TYR A 136 0.35 -17.32 -8.37
N THR A 137 0.44 -18.44 -7.66
CA THR A 137 0.14 -18.55 -6.23
C THR A 137 1.13 -17.84 -5.32
N ASP A 138 2.34 -17.57 -5.83
CA ASP A 138 3.37 -16.75 -5.18
C ASP A 138 3.11 -15.23 -5.33
N GLY A 139 1.95 -14.87 -5.88
CA GLY A 139 1.54 -13.50 -6.18
C GLY A 139 2.23 -12.91 -7.41
N ASN A 140 2.96 -13.72 -8.19
CA ASN A 140 3.49 -13.27 -9.47
C ASN A 140 2.39 -13.13 -10.51
N ILE A 141 2.56 -12.18 -11.42
CA ILE A 141 1.67 -11.97 -12.55
C ILE A 141 2.53 -11.88 -13.79
N LYS A 142 2.16 -12.66 -14.81
CA LYS A 142 2.74 -12.55 -16.14
C LYS A 142 1.68 -12.16 -17.16
N ILE A 143 2.09 -11.38 -18.14
CA ILE A 143 1.24 -11.07 -19.30
C ILE A 143 2.04 -11.42 -20.55
N ASP A 144 1.51 -12.38 -21.31
CA ASP A 144 2.09 -12.85 -22.56
C ASP A 144 1.26 -12.35 -23.74
N HIS A 145 1.92 -12.05 -24.86
CA HIS A 145 1.28 -11.66 -26.12
C HIS A 145 2.05 -12.25 -27.30
N GLY A 146 1.35 -13.02 -28.15
CA GLY A 146 1.96 -13.66 -29.31
C GLY A 146 3.13 -14.59 -28.95
N GLY A 147 3.07 -15.23 -27.78
CA GLY A 147 4.14 -16.11 -27.26
C GLY A 147 5.33 -15.40 -26.62
N ASN A 148 5.34 -14.06 -26.58
CA ASN A 148 6.37 -13.27 -25.91
C ASN A 148 5.86 -12.76 -24.55
N ASN A 149 6.70 -12.86 -23.52
CA ASN A 149 6.41 -12.27 -22.22
C ASN A 149 6.60 -10.74 -22.27
N ILE A 150 5.52 -10.00 -22.06
CA ILE A 150 5.53 -8.52 -21.99
C ILE A 150 5.74 -8.04 -20.56
N PHE A 151 5.20 -8.77 -19.60
CA PHE A 151 5.27 -8.43 -18.19
C PHE A 151 5.50 -9.68 -17.34
N ASP A 152 6.40 -9.57 -16.36
CA ASP A 152 6.63 -10.56 -15.30
C ASP A 152 7.02 -9.78 -14.03
N LEU A 153 6.10 -9.74 -13.07
CA LEU A 153 6.30 -8.96 -11.84
C LEU A 153 7.54 -9.40 -11.06
N ASN A 154 7.82 -10.69 -10.99
CA ASN A 154 9.03 -11.21 -10.33
C ASN A 154 10.30 -10.87 -11.11
N ALA A 155 10.25 -10.81 -12.44
CA ALA A 155 11.40 -10.36 -13.22
C ALA A 155 11.71 -8.88 -12.95
N ILE A 156 10.67 -8.03 -12.98
CA ILE A 156 10.81 -6.59 -12.69
C ILE A 156 11.35 -6.36 -11.27
N ASN A 157 10.80 -7.04 -10.26
CA ASN A 157 11.25 -6.90 -8.87
C ASN A 157 12.66 -7.45 -8.61
N ARG A 158 13.22 -8.27 -9.50
CA ARG A 158 14.64 -8.69 -9.43
C ARG A 158 15.58 -7.66 -10.00
N GLU A 159 15.09 -6.84 -10.93
CA GLU A 159 15.90 -5.83 -11.63
C GLU A 159 15.70 -4.41 -11.09
N SER A 160 14.71 -4.21 -10.22
CA SER A 160 14.31 -2.92 -9.67
C SER A 160 13.72 -3.05 -8.26
N LEU A 161 13.85 -2.00 -7.47
CA LEU A 161 13.38 -1.96 -6.09
C LEU A 161 11.91 -1.54 -6.03
N ASP A 162 11.08 -2.28 -5.29
CA ASP A 162 9.76 -1.82 -4.89
C ASP A 162 9.84 -0.90 -3.66
N ASN A 163 8.78 -0.14 -3.36
CA ASN A 163 8.79 0.84 -2.26
C ASN A 163 9.10 0.20 -0.90
N ALA A 164 8.59 -1.02 -0.66
CA ALA A 164 8.86 -1.74 0.57
C ALA A 164 10.30 -2.28 0.62
N GLY A 165 10.88 -2.69 -0.52
CA GLY A 165 12.29 -3.01 -0.71
C GLY A 165 13.20 -1.82 -0.41
N ILE A 166 12.84 -0.62 -0.87
CA ILE A 166 13.55 0.62 -0.53
C ILE A 166 13.53 0.84 0.99
N LEU A 167 12.35 0.79 1.62
CA LEU A 167 12.24 0.93 3.08
C LEU A 167 13.00 -0.17 3.85
N ASN A 168 13.13 -1.37 3.29
CA ASN A 168 13.96 -2.44 3.86
C ASN A 168 15.45 -2.10 3.82
N ILE A 169 15.92 -1.47 2.74
CA ILE A 169 17.31 -1.00 2.63
C ILE A 169 17.55 0.15 3.61
N ILE A 170 16.65 1.13 3.66
CA ILE A 170 16.72 2.25 4.62
C ILE A 170 16.78 1.72 6.06
N SER A 171 15.91 0.75 6.40
CA SER A 171 15.91 0.10 7.72
C SER A 171 17.25 -0.60 8.01
N SER A 172 17.78 -1.35 7.05
CA SER A 172 19.09 -2.01 7.20
C SER A 172 20.23 -1.02 7.40
N ASN A 173 20.26 0.07 6.62
CA ASN A 173 21.30 1.10 6.68
C ASN A 173 21.23 1.93 7.97
N SER A 174 20.03 2.13 8.49
CA SER A 174 19.79 2.94 9.70
C SER A 174 19.85 2.13 10.99
N LYS A 175 19.91 0.80 10.89
CA LYS A 175 19.90 -0.10 12.04
C LYS A 175 21.08 0.19 12.96
N ASN A 176 20.81 0.32 14.26
CA ASN A 176 21.78 0.63 15.30
C ASN A 176 22.46 2.00 15.15
N THR A 177 21.87 2.96 14.43
CA THR A 177 22.39 4.32 14.45
C THR A 177 22.40 4.89 15.87
N ASP A 178 23.49 5.55 16.23
CA ASP A 178 23.64 6.25 17.51
C ASP A 178 22.91 7.60 17.53
N ARG A 179 22.49 8.07 16.35
CA ARG A 179 21.87 9.38 16.14
C ARG A 179 20.66 9.64 17.05
N TYR A 180 19.85 8.61 17.31
CA TYR A 180 18.59 8.71 18.04
C TYR A 180 18.63 8.09 19.45
N LYS A 181 19.82 7.90 20.05
CA LYS A 181 19.94 7.46 21.45
C LYS A 181 19.31 8.45 22.46
N GLY A 182 19.14 9.71 22.01
CA GLY A 182 18.55 10.84 22.73
C GLY A 182 17.04 10.77 22.97
N ALA A 183 16.48 11.94 23.26
CA ALA A 183 15.06 12.20 23.46
C ALA A 183 14.70 13.50 22.73
N GLY A 184 13.74 13.45 21.82
CA GLY A 184 13.53 14.59 20.94
C GLY A 184 12.48 14.37 19.86
N LEU A 185 12.63 15.13 18.78
CA LEU A 185 11.79 15.05 17.61
C LEU A 185 12.55 15.34 16.31
N VAL A 186 11.98 14.90 15.21
CA VAL A 186 12.36 15.30 13.85
C VAL A 186 11.14 15.91 13.19
N ILE A 187 11.29 16.99 12.43
CA ILE A 187 10.19 17.57 11.63
C ILE A 187 10.31 17.05 10.19
N ILE A 188 9.27 16.39 9.69
CA ILE A 188 9.14 15.91 8.30
C ILE A 188 7.73 16.26 7.81
N ASP A 189 7.60 16.82 6.61
CA ASP A 189 6.32 17.25 6.03
C ASP A 189 5.43 18.02 7.05
N ASN A 190 6.03 18.98 7.76
CA ASN A 190 5.39 19.84 8.77
C ASN A 190 4.95 19.16 10.07
N ASN A 191 5.19 17.86 10.22
CA ASN A 191 4.77 17.10 11.38
C ASN A 191 5.95 16.53 12.17
N PRO A 192 5.83 16.47 13.51
CA PRO A 192 6.87 15.89 14.34
C PRO A 192 6.79 14.36 14.37
N ILE A 193 7.94 13.73 14.20
CA ILE A 193 8.21 12.36 14.61
C ILE A 193 8.96 12.43 15.93
N PHE A 194 8.31 12.05 17.01
CA PHE A 194 8.92 12.02 18.34
C PHE A 194 9.76 10.76 18.50
N TYR A 195 10.87 10.86 19.23
CA TYR A 195 11.69 9.70 19.55
C TYR A 195 12.20 9.70 20.98
N GLN A 196 12.46 8.50 21.47
CA GLN A 196 13.12 8.22 22.74
C GLN A 196 13.94 6.93 22.59
N LYS A 197 15.26 7.03 22.79
CA LYS A 197 16.19 5.89 22.75
C LYS A 197 16.04 5.01 21.49
N GLY A 198 15.91 5.64 20.33
CA GLY A 198 15.87 5.00 19.01
C GLY A 198 14.49 4.52 18.55
N TYR A 199 13.45 4.64 19.38
CA TYR A 199 12.08 4.31 18.98
C TYR A 199 11.27 5.55 18.67
N PHE A 200 10.36 5.43 17.70
CA PHE A 200 9.65 6.56 17.12
C PHE A 200 8.14 6.44 17.26
N THR A 201 7.51 7.57 17.57
CA THR A 201 6.06 7.79 17.50
C THR A 201 5.81 8.95 16.54
N SER A 202 5.11 8.68 15.43
CA SER A 202 4.85 9.69 14.40
C SER A 202 3.50 10.37 14.63
N TYR A 203 3.48 11.71 14.61
CA TYR A 203 2.23 12.47 14.53
C TYR A 203 1.82 12.63 13.07
N GLN A 204 0.75 11.95 12.64
CA GLN A 204 0.50 11.64 11.24
C GLN A 204 1.68 10.90 10.60
N PHE A 205 1.54 10.44 9.36
CA PHE A 205 2.66 9.84 8.63
C PHE A 205 3.05 10.77 7.48
N PRO A 206 4.36 11.04 7.27
CA PRO A 206 4.81 11.89 6.17
C PRO A 206 4.42 11.29 4.82
N ASP A 207 4.11 12.14 3.85
CA ASP A 207 3.75 11.71 2.49
C ASP A 207 5.01 11.23 1.75
N LYS A 208 6.10 12.01 1.87
CA LYS A 208 7.38 11.75 1.20
C LYS A 208 8.43 11.44 2.25
N CYS A 209 8.66 10.15 2.46
CA CYS A 209 9.48 9.67 3.57
C CYS A 209 10.79 9.02 3.15
N LEU A 210 10.92 8.56 1.90
CA LEU A 210 12.10 7.79 1.46
C LEU A 210 13.36 8.66 1.54
N HIS A 211 13.28 9.88 1.02
CA HIS A 211 14.39 10.81 1.08
C HIS A 211 14.77 11.15 2.52
N ASP A 212 13.82 11.64 3.32
CA ASP A 212 14.12 12.12 4.66
C ASP A 212 14.52 11.00 5.61
N PHE A 213 13.95 9.79 5.50
CA PHE A 213 14.37 8.66 6.31
C PHE A 213 15.77 8.18 5.95
N SER A 214 16.14 8.18 4.65
CA SER A 214 17.50 7.81 4.23
C SER A 214 18.54 8.82 4.69
N VAL A 215 18.27 10.12 4.53
CA VAL A 215 19.18 11.22 4.88
C VAL A 215 19.30 11.37 6.40
N LEU A 216 18.21 11.18 7.15
CA LEU A 216 18.20 11.30 8.60
C LEU A 216 18.45 9.99 9.32
N GLN A 217 18.67 8.88 8.61
CA GLN A 217 18.85 7.54 9.19
C GLN A 217 17.70 7.13 10.12
N ILE A 218 16.46 7.47 9.77
CA ILE A 218 15.29 7.02 10.53
C ILE A 218 14.99 5.60 10.11
N ASP A 219 15.07 4.65 11.05
CA ASP A 219 14.70 3.27 10.79
C ASP A 219 13.17 3.12 10.81
N PRO A 220 12.49 2.89 9.66
CA PRO A 220 11.04 2.75 9.61
C PRO A 220 10.54 1.54 10.41
N ASN A 221 11.40 0.56 10.72
CA ASN A 221 11.02 -0.57 11.55
C ASN A 221 10.81 -0.18 13.02
N TYR A 222 11.49 0.85 13.51
CA TYR A 222 11.38 1.36 14.89
C TYR A 222 10.29 2.41 15.10
N ILE A 223 9.53 2.74 14.05
CA ILE A 223 8.25 3.44 14.18
C ILE A 223 7.21 2.45 14.73
N ARG A 224 6.81 2.67 15.99
CA ARG A 224 5.93 1.79 16.77
C ARG A 224 4.49 2.29 16.86
N GLU A 225 4.31 3.61 16.88
CA GLU A 225 3.00 4.24 17.02
C GLU A 225 2.79 5.33 15.96
N LEU A 226 1.57 5.38 15.40
CA LEU A 226 1.09 6.47 14.54
C LEU A 226 -0.10 7.16 15.20
N LEU A 227 0.03 8.45 15.47
CA LEU A 227 -1.05 9.29 16.00
C LEU A 227 -1.83 9.89 14.83
N LEU A 228 -3.11 9.55 14.72
CA LEU A 228 -3.97 9.90 13.58
C LEU A 228 -5.19 10.70 14.09
N PRO A 229 -4.99 11.96 14.52
CA PRO A 229 -6.09 12.84 14.91
C PRO A 229 -6.93 13.30 13.71
N SER A 230 -6.39 13.18 12.50
CA SER A 230 -7.11 13.46 11.26
C SER A 230 -7.70 12.20 10.65
N GLN A 231 -8.64 12.40 9.72
CA GLN A 231 -9.23 11.35 8.91
C GLN A 231 -8.44 11.05 7.64
N ASN A 232 -7.33 11.75 7.42
CA ASN A 232 -6.52 11.60 6.23
C ASN A 232 -5.55 10.42 6.41
N LEU A 233 -5.88 9.30 5.78
CA LEU A 233 -5.12 8.05 5.86
C LEU A 233 -4.37 7.75 4.55
N ILE A 234 -4.20 8.75 3.68
CA ILE A 234 -3.59 8.54 2.36
C ILE A 234 -2.10 8.15 2.46
N ASN A 235 -1.38 8.77 3.40
CA ASN A 235 0.07 8.62 3.57
C ASN A 235 0.45 7.32 4.29
N ILE A 236 -0.46 6.72 5.08
CA ILE A 236 -0.12 5.55 5.89
C ILE A 236 -0.04 4.26 5.06
N SER A 237 -0.63 4.22 3.87
CA SER A 237 -0.79 3.00 3.08
C SER A 237 0.53 2.42 2.59
N GLY A 238 1.46 3.26 2.13
CA GLY A 238 2.81 2.83 1.75
C GLY A 238 3.54 2.19 2.92
N PHE A 239 3.45 2.81 4.10
CA PHE A 239 4.04 2.28 5.33
C PHE A 239 3.36 0.98 5.81
N MET A 240 2.04 0.89 5.71
CA MET A 240 1.29 -0.33 6.05
C MET A 240 1.64 -1.49 5.12
N LYS A 241 1.91 -1.21 3.83
CA LYS A 241 2.42 -2.21 2.90
C LYS A 241 3.78 -2.76 3.34
N PHE A 242 4.72 -1.88 3.72
CA PHE A 242 6.01 -2.29 4.30
C PHE A 242 5.84 -3.17 5.56
N LYS A 243 4.99 -2.74 6.50
CA LYS A 243 4.70 -3.54 7.71
C LYS A 243 4.04 -4.89 7.36
N ASN A 244 3.12 -4.92 6.40
CA ASN A 244 2.45 -6.13 5.95
C ASN A 244 3.41 -7.15 5.34
N GLN A 245 4.33 -6.72 4.48
CA GLN A 245 5.31 -7.62 3.87
C GLN A 245 6.24 -8.27 4.91
N ARG A 246 6.56 -7.55 5.99
CA ARG A 246 7.47 -8.04 7.05
C ARG A 246 6.77 -8.77 8.21
N GLY A 247 5.44 -8.82 8.23
CA GLY A 247 4.70 -9.24 9.42
C GLY A 247 4.94 -8.31 10.63
N GLY A 248 5.19 -7.03 10.36
CA GLY A 248 5.55 -6.03 11.35
C GLY A 248 4.39 -5.66 12.28
N LYS A 249 4.75 -5.10 13.44
CA LYS A 249 3.79 -4.59 14.42
C LYS A 249 3.70 -3.07 14.35
N ILE A 250 2.49 -2.54 14.53
CA ILE A 250 2.23 -1.12 14.61
C ILE A 250 1.01 -0.85 15.50
N LYS A 251 1.04 0.26 16.23
CA LYS A 251 -0.12 0.79 16.95
C LYS A 251 -0.68 2.00 16.21
N LEU A 252 -1.94 1.97 15.82
CA LEU A 252 -2.64 3.07 15.16
C LEU A 252 -3.60 3.72 16.15
N LEU A 253 -3.47 5.03 16.36
CA LEU A 253 -4.26 5.76 17.34
C LEU A 253 -5.17 6.76 16.63
N SER A 254 -6.43 6.38 16.43
CA SER A 254 -7.42 7.14 15.67
C SER A 254 -8.81 7.01 16.29
N ASP A 255 -9.61 8.08 16.20
CA ASP A 255 -11.01 8.04 16.61
C ASP A 255 -11.93 7.35 15.59
N ASN A 256 -11.40 6.99 14.40
CA ASN A 256 -12.15 6.32 13.35
C ASN A 256 -11.84 4.81 13.26
N SER A 257 -12.38 4.04 14.20
CA SER A 257 -12.17 2.59 14.27
C SER A 257 -12.63 1.86 13.00
N GLU A 258 -13.69 2.33 12.32
CA GLU A 258 -14.16 1.72 11.08
C GLU A 258 -13.11 1.78 9.96
N GLN A 259 -12.41 2.91 9.82
CA GLN A 259 -11.31 3.03 8.85
C GLN A 259 -10.13 2.13 9.22
N ILE A 260 -9.80 2.01 10.51
CA ILE A 260 -8.72 1.13 10.97
C ILE A 260 -9.03 -0.35 10.69
N GLU A 261 -10.29 -0.77 10.84
CA GLU A 261 -10.71 -2.14 10.49
C GLU A 261 -10.55 -2.43 8.99
N LEU A 262 -10.83 -1.45 8.12
CA LEU A 262 -10.59 -1.60 6.68
C LEU A 262 -9.10 -1.72 6.34
N ILE A 263 -8.23 -0.98 7.05
CA ILE A 263 -6.77 -1.10 6.93
C ILE A 263 -6.31 -2.50 7.38
N LYS A 264 -6.76 -2.97 8.55
CA LYS A 264 -6.45 -4.32 9.07
C LYS A 264 -6.81 -5.41 8.07
N LYS A 265 -7.99 -5.32 7.46
CA LYS A 265 -8.45 -6.28 6.44
C LYS A 265 -7.50 -6.32 5.25
N LEU A 266 -7.18 -5.17 4.66
CA LEU A 266 -6.31 -5.10 3.48
C LEU A 266 -4.89 -5.63 3.82
N PHE A 267 -4.31 -5.16 4.91
CA PHE A 267 -2.94 -5.46 5.36
C PHE A 267 -2.89 -6.57 6.41
N LYS A 268 -3.53 -7.71 6.10
CA LYS A 268 -3.78 -8.83 7.02
C LYS A 268 -2.54 -9.47 7.67
N ASN A 269 -1.36 -9.34 7.05
CA ASN A 269 -0.13 -9.95 7.58
C ASN A 269 0.52 -9.06 8.65
N SER A 270 0.17 -7.76 8.72
CA SER A 270 0.64 -6.86 9.77
C SER A 270 -0.15 -7.04 11.07
N THR A 271 0.52 -6.92 12.22
CA THR A 271 -0.16 -6.88 13.51
C THR A 271 -0.47 -5.42 13.85
N VAL A 272 -1.74 -5.06 13.78
CA VAL A 272 -2.21 -3.70 14.06
C VAL A 272 -2.98 -3.68 15.38
N ALA A 273 -2.42 -2.99 16.37
CA ALA A 273 -3.17 -2.61 17.57
C ALA A 273 -3.84 -1.25 17.34
N ASP A 274 -5.09 -1.10 17.74
CA ASP A 274 -5.86 0.13 17.58
C ASP A 274 -6.33 0.69 18.93
N GLU A 275 -6.20 2.00 19.09
CA GLU A 275 -6.72 2.74 20.25
C GLU A 275 -7.33 4.07 19.78
N LYS A 276 -8.25 4.63 20.57
CA LYS A 276 -8.82 5.95 20.28
C LYS A 276 -7.79 7.05 20.49
N PHE A 277 -7.74 8.00 19.58
CA PHE A 277 -6.90 9.19 19.75
C PHE A 277 -7.43 10.06 20.91
N SER A 278 -8.75 10.18 21.06
CA SER A 278 -9.38 11.02 22.09
C SER A 278 -9.00 10.61 23.51
N ASN A 279 -8.71 9.32 23.74
CA ASN A 279 -8.30 8.74 25.02
C ASN A 279 -6.86 8.23 24.97
N LEU A 280 -6.02 8.86 24.14
CA LEU A 280 -4.62 8.52 23.97
C LEU A 280 -3.88 8.57 25.30
N HIS A 281 -3.25 7.45 25.66
CA HIS A 281 -2.27 7.38 26.74
C HIS A 281 -1.16 6.39 26.36
N ILE A 282 -0.08 6.93 25.79
CA ILE A 282 1.16 6.20 25.53
C ILE A 282 2.08 6.38 26.72
N ASN A 283 2.65 5.28 27.20
CA ASN A 283 3.75 5.29 28.16
C ASN A 283 4.72 4.18 27.77
N THR A 284 5.81 4.55 27.10
CA THR A 284 6.78 3.59 26.60
C THR A 284 7.79 3.20 27.69
N PRO A 285 8.32 1.97 27.68
CA PRO A 285 9.39 1.56 28.60
C PRO A 285 10.63 2.46 28.55
N GLU A 286 10.88 3.10 27.41
CA GLU A 286 12.03 3.98 27.19
C GLU A 286 11.87 5.35 27.85
N GLY A 287 10.66 5.71 28.28
CA GLY A 287 10.33 6.92 29.01
C GLY A 287 9.66 8.03 28.19
N LEU A 288 9.04 7.69 27.06
CA LEU A 288 8.19 8.61 26.30
C LEU A 288 6.73 8.46 26.77
N LYS A 289 6.11 9.56 27.18
CA LYS A 289 4.68 9.62 27.48
C LYS A 289 3.98 10.57 26.54
N ILE A 290 2.82 10.16 26.02
CA ILE A 290 1.98 11.01 25.17
C ILE A 290 0.52 10.86 25.59
N ASN A 291 -0.13 11.99 25.87
CA ASN A 291 -1.54 12.05 26.20
C ASN A 291 -2.28 13.00 25.25
N SER A 292 -3.51 12.68 24.87
CA SER A 292 -4.35 13.62 24.10
C SER A 292 -4.93 14.72 24.99
N TYR A 293 -5.20 15.87 24.39
CA TYR A 293 -6.16 16.82 24.93
C TYR A 293 -7.57 16.47 24.41
N LEU A 294 -8.55 16.46 25.30
CA LEU A 294 -9.92 16.07 24.97
C LEU A 294 -10.48 16.94 23.83
N ASN A 295 -11.10 16.30 22.82
CA ASN A 295 -11.72 16.95 21.66
C ASN A 295 -10.78 17.91 20.89
N SER A 296 -9.47 17.66 20.91
CA SER A 296 -8.48 18.48 20.25
C SER A 296 -7.43 17.58 19.59
N PRO A 297 -6.86 17.97 18.43
CA PRO A 297 -5.72 17.27 17.83
C PRO A 297 -4.41 17.50 18.60
N ASN A 298 -4.43 18.35 19.64
CA ASN A 298 -3.28 18.68 20.46
C ASN A 298 -2.92 17.52 21.40
N ILE A 299 -1.64 17.39 21.71
CA ILE A 299 -1.13 16.34 22.62
C ILE A 299 -0.18 16.92 23.66
N LYS A 300 -0.08 16.25 24.80
CA LYS A 300 0.92 16.51 25.83
C LYS A 300 2.00 15.43 25.76
N ILE A 301 3.24 15.84 25.59
CA ILE A 301 4.38 14.92 25.49
C ILE A 301 5.26 15.10 26.72
N SER A 302 5.76 14.00 27.27
CA SER A 302 6.79 14.03 28.32
C SER A 302 7.93 13.09 27.96
N PHE A 303 9.16 13.61 28.03
CA PHE A 303 10.39 12.87 27.76
C PHE A 303 11.16 12.65 29.07
N LYS A 304 11.50 11.41 29.39
CA LYS A 304 12.45 11.11 30.48
C LYS A 304 13.86 11.53 30.06
N GLN A 305 14.50 12.36 30.89
CA GLN A 305 15.89 12.75 30.68
C GLN A 305 16.83 11.54 30.79
N ILE A 306 17.84 11.50 29.91
CA ILE A 306 18.80 10.38 29.85
C ILE A 306 19.87 10.53 30.93
N ASP A 307 20.36 11.75 31.11
CA ASP A 307 21.50 12.05 32.00
C ASP A 307 21.07 12.26 33.46
N ILE A 308 19.79 12.55 33.70
CA ILE A 308 19.25 12.90 35.03
C ILE A 308 18.12 11.94 35.39
N LYS A 309 18.35 11.15 36.44
CA LYS A 309 17.40 10.14 36.89
C LYS A 309 16.13 10.82 37.43
N ASP A 310 14.98 10.33 36.96
CA ASP A 310 13.62 10.70 37.40
C ASP A 310 13.18 12.14 37.07
N GLU A 311 13.91 12.84 36.19
CA GLU A 311 13.46 14.11 35.62
C GLU A 311 12.76 13.90 34.26
N GLU A 312 11.65 14.62 34.06
CA GLU A 312 10.85 14.60 32.84
C GLU A 312 10.72 16.03 32.28
N ILE A 313 10.89 16.18 30.97
CA ILE A 313 10.57 17.42 30.25
C ILE A 313 9.17 17.28 29.67
N THR A 314 8.26 18.18 30.03
CA THR A 314 6.89 18.19 29.52
C THR A 314 6.69 19.30 28.49
N VAL A 315 6.28 18.91 27.28
CA VAL A 315 6.08 19.79 26.13
C VAL A 315 4.70 19.52 25.50
N PRO A 316 3.71 20.40 25.69
CA PRO A 316 2.49 20.36 24.90
C PRO A 316 2.79 20.67 23.43
N PHE A 317 2.27 19.84 22.52
CA PHE A 317 2.25 20.09 21.09
C PHE A 317 0.86 20.57 20.66
N ILE A 318 0.81 21.81 20.18
CA ILE A 318 -0.40 22.51 19.74
C ILE A 318 -0.41 22.53 18.21
N LYS A 319 -1.26 21.69 17.61
CA LYS A 319 -1.49 21.63 16.16
C LYS A 319 -2.68 22.50 15.73
N SER A 320 -3.62 22.77 16.64
CA SER A 320 -4.81 23.61 16.45
C SER A 320 -4.94 24.62 17.60
N PRO A 321 -5.49 25.83 17.37
CA PRO A 321 -5.73 26.79 18.45
C PRO A 321 -6.71 26.28 19.53
N ALA A 322 -7.46 25.20 19.25
CA ALA A 322 -8.41 24.59 20.19
C ALA A 322 -7.77 24.31 21.55
N ASP A 323 -8.44 24.73 22.63
CA ASP A 323 -8.01 24.55 24.03
C ASP A 323 -6.65 25.18 24.41
N THR A 324 -6.02 26.00 23.55
CA THR A 324 -4.73 26.64 23.83
C THR A 324 -4.71 27.38 25.18
N ALA A 325 -5.76 28.14 25.50
CA ALA A 325 -5.86 28.86 26.76
C ALA A 325 -5.89 27.95 28.00
N ARG A 326 -6.41 26.72 27.88
CA ARG A 326 -6.39 25.72 28.95
C ARG A 326 -5.01 25.08 29.07
N ILE A 327 -4.41 24.72 27.93
CA ILE A 327 -3.06 24.13 27.85
C ILE A 327 -2.02 25.06 28.50
N LEU A 328 -2.12 26.37 28.24
CA LEU A 328 -1.22 27.39 28.81
C LEU A 328 -1.27 27.53 30.33
N LYS A 329 -2.32 27.02 31.00
CA LYS A 329 -2.42 27.02 32.47
C LYS A 329 -1.72 25.83 33.10
N GLU A 330 -1.35 24.83 32.30
CA GLU A 330 -0.64 23.65 32.80
C GLU A 330 0.84 23.96 33.00
N LYS A 331 1.43 23.37 34.04
CA LYS A 331 2.87 23.39 34.21
C LYS A 331 3.53 22.60 33.08
N SER A 332 4.33 23.29 32.28
CA SER A 332 5.10 22.76 31.15
C SER A 332 6.48 23.42 31.11
N ASP A 333 7.47 22.71 30.58
CA ASP A 333 8.84 23.23 30.45
C ASP A 333 9.02 24.02 29.14
N ALA A 334 8.26 23.69 28.10
CA ALA A 334 8.19 24.40 26.82
C ALA A 334 6.85 24.13 26.13
N ILE A 335 6.51 24.94 25.13
CA ILE A 335 5.35 24.72 24.24
C ILE A 335 5.85 24.57 22.82
N LEU A 336 5.41 23.51 22.15
CA LEU A 336 5.63 23.29 20.72
C LEU A 336 4.33 23.63 19.98
N ILE A 337 4.39 24.47 18.96
CA ILE A 337 3.19 24.91 18.22
C ILE A 337 3.48 25.06 16.74
N THR A 338 2.56 24.65 15.86
CA THR A 338 2.69 24.95 14.42
C THR A 338 2.47 26.45 14.17
N TYR A 339 3.14 27.02 13.17
CA TYR A 339 3.02 28.45 12.92
C TYR A 339 1.57 28.88 12.66
N THR A 340 0.78 28.09 11.92
CA THR A 340 -0.63 28.41 11.66
C THR A 340 -1.44 28.49 12.96
N ALA A 341 -1.29 27.52 13.87
CA ALA A 341 -1.95 27.57 15.18
C ALA A 341 -1.45 28.74 16.02
N TYR A 342 -0.16 29.07 15.95
CA TYR A 342 0.43 30.23 16.63
C TYR A 342 -0.15 31.55 16.11
N GLU A 343 -0.26 31.73 14.79
CA GLU A 343 -0.78 32.96 14.18
C GLU A 343 -2.22 33.24 14.68
N GLU A 344 -3.06 32.20 14.76
CA GLU A 344 -4.45 32.30 15.23
C GLU A 344 -4.57 32.54 16.75
N SER A 345 -3.55 32.18 17.53
CA SER A 345 -3.57 32.27 18.99
C SER A 345 -2.48 33.16 19.60
N ALA A 346 -1.81 33.98 18.78
CA ALA A 346 -0.62 34.75 19.13
C ALA A 346 -0.80 35.65 20.37
N LEU A 347 -2.01 36.21 20.55
CA LEU A 347 -2.34 37.06 21.70
C LEU A 347 -2.22 36.32 23.04
N LEU A 348 -2.51 35.01 23.07
CA LEU A 348 -2.41 34.20 24.29
C LEU A 348 -0.97 34.01 24.73
N PHE A 349 -0.02 34.04 23.79
CA PHE A 349 1.40 33.81 24.05
C PHE A 349 2.20 35.06 24.43
N LYS A 350 1.60 36.26 24.39
CA LYS A 350 2.29 37.50 24.76
C LYS A 350 2.68 37.57 26.24
N SER A 351 1.89 36.91 27.10
CA SER A 351 2.07 36.93 28.56
C SER A 351 2.53 35.58 29.12
N THR A 352 2.92 34.64 28.26
CA THR A 352 3.37 33.31 28.67
C THR A 352 4.83 33.34 29.06
N GLU A 353 5.13 32.94 30.30
CA GLU A 353 6.51 32.80 30.79
C GLU A 353 7.21 31.54 30.24
N VAL A 354 6.44 30.53 29.83
CA VAL A 354 6.94 29.29 29.24
C VAL A 354 7.49 29.54 27.82
N PRO A 355 8.66 28.99 27.45
CA PRO A 355 9.22 29.21 26.13
C PRO A 355 8.35 28.57 25.04
N VAL A 356 8.10 29.34 23.98
CA VAL A 356 7.29 28.93 22.82
C VAL A 356 8.21 28.64 21.64
N ILE A 357 8.12 27.42 21.13
CA ILE A 357 8.90 26.89 20.02
C ILE A 357 7.92 26.65 18.86
N VAL A 358 8.21 27.26 17.71
CA VAL A 358 7.30 27.27 16.57
C VAL A 358 7.81 26.31 15.50
N ILE A 359 6.94 25.46 14.96
CA ILE A 359 7.24 24.62 13.80
C ILE A 359 6.87 25.39 12.53
N ASP A 360 7.80 25.42 11.57
CA ASP A 360 7.52 25.83 10.21
C ASP A 360 6.64 24.79 9.52
N ASP A 361 5.36 25.10 9.38
CA ASP A 361 4.34 24.27 8.74
C ASP A 361 4.08 24.68 7.28
N GLY A 362 4.98 25.46 6.68
CA GLY A 362 4.88 25.93 5.29
C GLY A 362 4.02 27.19 5.12
N ASN A 363 3.42 27.72 6.17
CA ASN A 363 2.67 28.97 6.10
C ASN A 363 3.61 30.15 5.76
N PRO A 364 3.38 30.89 4.65
CA PRO A 364 4.29 31.94 4.18
C PRO A 364 4.45 33.12 5.15
N ASN A 365 3.47 33.32 6.05
CA ASN A 365 3.52 34.37 7.06
C ASN A 365 4.55 34.10 8.16
N ILE A 366 5.14 32.90 8.24
CA ILE A 366 6.17 32.58 9.23
C ILE A 366 7.36 33.54 9.20
N ARG A 367 7.60 34.19 8.05
CA ARG A 367 8.59 35.25 7.89
C ARG A 367 8.40 36.41 8.87
N LYS A 368 7.18 36.66 9.35
CA LYS A 368 6.90 37.67 10.39
C LYS A 368 7.59 37.37 11.73
N LEU A 369 8.02 36.12 11.96
CA LEU A 369 8.78 35.73 13.16
C LEU A 369 10.27 36.02 13.06
N SER A 370 10.81 36.45 11.91
CA SER A 370 12.24 36.74 11.76
C SER A 370 12.73 37.85 12.71
N GLU A 371 11.83 38.74 13.13
CA GLU A 371 12.12 39.83 14.07
C GLU A 371 11.78 39.47 15.53
N SER A 372 11.28 38.25 15.77
CA SER A 372 10.89 37.77 17.09
C SER A 372 12.01 36.97 17.77
N ASP A 373 11.94 36.81 19.09
CA ASP A 373 12.86 35.99 19.88
C ASP A 373 12.47 34.49 19.92
N LYS A 374 11.52 34.08 19.07
CA LYS A 374 10.98 32.73 19.03
C LYS A 374 11.91 31.80 18.24
N ILE A 375 12.00 30.56 18.69
CA ILE A 375 12.74 29.52 17.97
C ILE A 375 11.81 28.93 16.91
N VAL A 376 12.29 28.85 15.67
CA VAL A 376 11.57 28.25 14.56
C VAL A 376 12.26 26.95 14.16
N LEU A 377 11.54 25.83 14.27
CA LEU A 377 11.99 24.51 13.83
C LEU A 377 11.72 24.34 12.34
N LYS A 378 12.71 23.85 11.62
CA LYS A 378 12.67 23.56 10.18
C LYS A 378 12.57 22.06 9.91
N SER A 379 11.91 21.72 8.81
CA SER A 379 11.86 20.36 8.26
C SER A 379 13.24 19.83 7.86
N GLY A 380 13.44 18.52 8.04
CA GLY A 380 14.66 17.80 7.72
C GLY A 380 15.78 17.93 8.75
N ILE A 381 15.47 18.33 9.99
CA ILE A 381 16.46 18.50 11.08
C ILE A 381 16.02 17.73 12.32
N GLN A 382 17.00 17.16 13.03
CA GLN A 382 16.82 16.51 14.33
C GLN A 382 16.94 17.53 15.47
N TYR A 383 16.00 17.46 16.42
CA TYR A 383 15.96 18.29 17.62
C TYR A 383 15.91 17.44 18.90
N ASP A 384 16.90 17.56 19.78
CA ASP A 384 16.91 16.94 21.13
C ASP A 384 16.41 17.93 22.18
N PHE A 385 15.63 17.48 23.17
CA PHE A 385 15.32 18.28 24.36
C PHE A 385 16.28 17.98 25.50
N LYS A 386 16.89 19.02 26.07
CA LYS A 386 17.74 18.89 27.26
C LYS A 386 17.49 20.02 28.24
N LYS A 387 17.42 19.68 29.53
CA LYS A 387 17.17 20.62 30.61
C LYS A 387 18.42 20.78 31.47
N TYR A 388 18.71 22.02 31.84
CA TYR A 388 19.92 22.39 32.58
C TYR A 388 19.54 23.07 33.90
N HIS A 389 20.23 22.69 34.98
CA HIS A 389 20.00 23.24 36.32
C HIS A 389 20.89 24.45 36.64
N SER A 390 22.00 24.61 35.92
CA SER A 390 22.90 25.76 36.05
C SER A 390 23.19 26.40 34.69
N LEU A 391 23.50 27.69 34.70
CA LEU A 391 23.97 28.39 33.51
C LEU A 391 25.33 27.84 33.06
N GLU A 392 26.21 27.47 34.00
CA GLU A 392 27.53 26.92 33.69
C GLU A 392 27.44 25.63 32.86
N ASP A 393 26.58 24.68 33.27
CA ASP A 393 26.35 23.44 32.51
C ASP A 393 25.81 23.72 31.10
N LEU A 394 24.93 24.71 30.97
CA LEU A 394 24.39 25.14 29.67
C LEU A 394 25.48 25.76 28.78
N ILE A 395 26.31 26.66 29.33
CA ILE A 395 27.36 27.33 28.56
C ILE A 395 28.47 26.35 28.15
N ASN A 396 28.75 25.34 28.97
CA ASN A 396 29.74 24.30 28.68
C ASN A 396 29.36 23.43 27.47
N GLU A 397 28.09 23.42 27.05
CA GLU A 397 27.63 22.67 25.87
C GLU A 397 27.90 23.39 24.55
N PHE A 398 28.21 24.68 24.58
CA PHE A 398 28.65 25.37 23.37
C PHE A 398 30.11 25.00 23.11
N ASP A 399 30.35 24.03 22.23
CA ASP A 399 31.72 23.70 21.82
C ASP A 399 32.32 24.91 21.10
N GLY A 400 33.61 25.18 21.29
CA GLY A 400 34.24 26.39 20.77
C GLY A 400 33.84 27.66 21.52
N LEU A 401 34.08 28.84 20.92
CA LEU A 401 33.69 30.16 21.44
C LEU A 401 34.24 30.56 22.82
N THR A 402 35.32 29.95 23.33
CA THR A 402 35.88 30.25 24.67
C THR A 402 36.18 31.74 24.87
N GLU A 403 36.76 32.40 23.87
CA GLU A 403 37.06 33.83 23.94
C GLU A 403 35.78 34.70 23.98
N THR A 404 34.76 34.31 23.22
CA THR A 404 33.46 34.98 23.19
C THR A 404 32.75 34.82 24.54
N LYS A 405 32.75 33.62 25.11
CA LYS A 405 32.19 33.35 26.46
C LYS A 405 32.84 34.26 27.51
N ASN A 406 34.18 34.29 27.53
CA ASN A 406 34.94 35.15 28.44
C ASN A 406 34.60 36.64 28.25
N ALA A 407 34.48 37.13 27.02
CA ALA A 407 34.14 38.51 26.73
C ALA A 407 32.70 38.88 27.16
N ILE A 408 31.74 37.94 27.05
CA ILE A 408 30.37 38.13 27.57
C ILE A 408 30.39 38.21 29.09
N GLU A 409 31.18 37.36 29.76
CA GLU A 409 31.29 37.34 31.22
C GLU A 409 31.87 38.64 31.77
N THR A 410 32.97 39.14 31.19
CA THR A 410 33.61 40.40 31.57
C THR A 410 32.87 41.65 31.08
N PHE A 411 31.84 41.48 30.23
CA PHE A 411 31.08 42.57 29.60
C PHE A 411 31.95 43.55 28.80
N ASP A 412 32.90 43.01 28.03
CA ASP A 412 33.78 43.77 27.14
C ASP A 412 33.13 43.92 25.76
N LYS A 413 32.37 45.00 25.56
CA LYS A 413 31.58 45.23 24.34
C LYS A 413 32.45 45.33 23.09
N ASP A 414 33.55 46.06 23.15
CA ASP A 414 34.42 46.28 21.98
C ASP A 414 35.07 44.96 21.53
N LYS A 415 35.47 44.13 22.50
CA LYS A 415 35.98 42.78 22.21
C LYS A 415 34.90 41.86 21.66
N LEU A 416 33.66 41.95 22.15
CA LEU A 416 32.54 41.18 21.62
C LEU A 416 32.24 41.55 20.16
N ASP A 417 32.15 42.85 19.86
CA ASP A 417 31.91 43.33 18.50
C ASP A 417 33.02 42.86 17.54
N LEU A 418 34.28 42.88 17.97
CA LEU A 418 35.40 42.36 17.19
C LEU A 418 35.29 40.86 16.91
N LEU A 419 35.02 40.04 17.95
CA LEU A 419 34.91 38.58 17.83
C LEU A 419 33.74 38.18 16.94
N ILE A 420 32.59 38.82 17.11
CA ILE A 420 31.39 38.56 16.30
C ILE A 420 31.65 38.90 14.83
N ASN A 421 32.24 40.07 14.55
CA ASN A 421 32.58 40.43 13.17
C ASN A 421 33.61 39.47 12.55
N THR A 422 34.58 38.99 13.34
CA THR A 422 35.56 38.01 12.88
C THR A 422 34.88 36.70 12.46
N LEU A 423 33.96 36.19 13.30
CA LEU A 423 33.16 35.00 12.99
C LEU A 423 32.28 35.20 11.75
N LEU A 424 31.64 36.37 11.61
CA LEU A 424 30.80 36.71 10.46
C LEU A 424 31.58 36.79 9.14
N THR A 425 32.86 37.19 9.19
CA THR A 425 33.74 37.22 8.01
C THR A 425 34.42 35.87 7.72
N GLY A 426 34.29 34.91 8.65
CA GLY A 426 34.84 33.57 8.53
C GLY A 426 33.96 32.64 7.70
N ASP A 427 34.11 31.34 7.94
CA ASP A 427 33.27 30.32 7.32
C ASP A 427 31.82 30.43 7.82
N SER A 428 30.92 30.77 6.90
CA SER A 428 29.49 30.98 7.17
C SER A 428 28.75 29.72 7.65
N GLU A 429 29.36 28.54 7.50
CA GLU A 429 28.79 27.26 7.93
C GLU A 429 29.46 26.67 9.18
N SER A 430 30.38 27.43 9.82
CA SER A 430 30.99 26.98 11.06
C SER A 430 29.96 26.82 12.18
N ALA A 431 30.04 25.73 12.93
CA ALA A 431 29.16 25.48 14.08
C ALA A 431 29.22 26.62 15.10
N ASP A 432 30.40 27.24 15.28
CA ASP A 432 30.64 28.39 16.15
C ASP A 432 29.79 29.60 15.76
N LEU A 433 29.76 29.97 14.47
CA LEU A 433 28.93 31.07 13.98
C LEU A 433 27.45 30.79 14.23
N LEU A 434 26.99 29.58 13.91
CA LEU A 434 25.60 29.20 14.06
C LEU A 434 25.15 29.07 15.53
N ASN A 435 26.10 28.83 16.44
CA ASN A 435 25.88 28.73 17.87
C ASN A 435 25.85 30.09 18.60
N LEU A 436 26.39 31.15 17.98
CA LEU A 436 26.47 32.48 18.58
C LEU A 436 25.09 33.04 19.03
N PRO A 437 24.00 32.99 18.23
CA PRO A 437 22.68 33.42 18.69
C PRO A 437 22.19 32.66 19.93
N GLY A 438 22.45 31.35 20.00
CA GLY A 438 22.11 30.51 21.14
C GLY A 438 22.85 30.94 22.40
N LEU A 439 24.16 31.19 22.27
CA LEU A 439 25.02 31.63 23.37
C LEU A 439 24.60 32.99 23.92
N LEU A 440 24.38 33.98 23.04
CA LEU A 440 23.91 35.31 23.41
C LEU A 440 22.56 35.23 24.13
N LYS A 441 21.63 34.42 23.61
CA LYS A 441 20.32 34.21 24.23
C LYS A 441 20.42 33.58 25.61
N ALA A 442 21.33 32.62 25.81
CA ALA A 442 21.56 31.99 27.11
C ALA A 442 22.01 33.01 28.17
N TYR A 443 23.01 33.84 27.88
CA TYR A 443 23.45 34.90 28.81
C TYR A 443 22.39 36.01 28.97
N MET A 444 21.75 36.43 27.88
CA MET A 444 20.72 37.48 27.89
C MET A 444 19.57 37.10 28.82
N ARG A 445 19.11 35.85 28.81
CA ARG A 445 17.95 35.40 29.60
C ARG A 445 18.27 35.08 31.05
N ASN A 446 19.55 35.02 31.41
CA ASN A 446 20.02 34.67 32.76
C ASN A 446 20.77 35.80 33.48
N THR A 447 20.85 36.99 32.89
CA THR A 447 21.42 38.17 33.56
C THR A 447 20.35 38.98 34.30
N THR A 448 20.66 39.42 35.51
CA THR A 448 19.84 40.36 36.29
C THR A 448 20.24 41.82 36.05
N ASP A 449 21.37 42.08 35.38
CA ASP A 449 21.84 43.43 35.06
C ASP A 449 21.11 43.96 33.81
N ARG A 450 20.36 45.06 34.00
CA ARG A 450 19.59 45.71 32.92
C ARG A 450 20.46 46.25 31.79
N LYS A 451 21.65 46.77 32.08
CA LYS A 451 22.56 47.30 31.05
C LYS A 451 23.13 46.16 30.23
N LYS A 452 23.57 45.08 30.90
CA LYS A 452 24.06 43.86 30.27
C LYS A 452 22.98 43.22 29.41
N TYR A 453 21.75 43.12 29.92
CA TYR A 453 20.59 42.62 29.18
C TYR A 453 20.36 43.41 27.88
N SER A 454 20.29 44.75 27.97
CA SER A 454 20.02 45.59 26.79
C SER A 454 21.09 45.42 25.72
N ALA A 455 22.37 45.43 26.12
CA ALA A 455 23.48 45.25 25.19
C ALA A 455 23.48 43.86 24.54
N LEU A 456 23.23 42.79 25.31
CA LEU A 456 23.14 41.44 24.76
C LEU A 456 21.92 41.27 23.85
N LYS A 457 20.81 41.95 24.15
CA LYS A 457 19.62 41.94 23.29
C LYS A 457 19.91 42.60 21.94
N ASP A 458 20.56 43.75 21.94
CA ASP A 458 20.93 44.46 20.71
C ASP A 458 21.88 43.60 19.86
N LEU A 459 22.91 43.00 20.49
CA LEU A 459 23.83 42.06 19.84
C LEU A 459 23.11 40.82 19.29
N TYR A 460 22.19 40.25 20.06
CA TYR A 460 21.40 39.09 19.62
C TYR A 460 20.55 39.42 18.39
N GLN A 461 19.86 40.57 18.39
CA GLN A 461 19.04 41.00 17.26
C GLN A 461 19.88 41.28 16.01
N ASP A 462 20.98 41.99 16.14
CA ASP A 462 21.91 42.26 15.04
C ASP A 462 22.50 40.95 14.48
N THR A 463 22.90 40.03 15.37
CA THR A 463 23.41 38.70 14.98
C THR A 463 22.34 37.89 14.25
N CYS A 464 21.10 37.84 14.72
CA CYS A 464 20.02 37.12 14.06
C CYS A 464 19.63 37.71 12.69
N GLN A 465 19.79 39.03 12.50
CA GLN A 465 19.58 39.65 11.19
C GLN A 465 20.67 39.29 10.19
N LYS A 466 21.91 39.14 10.66
CA LYS A 466 23.07 38.79 9.83
C LYS A 466 23.17 37.29 9.55
N ILE A 467 22.81 36.46 10.54
CA ILE A 467 22.85 35.00 10.45
C ILE A 467 21.47 34.49 10.08
N ILE A 468 21.22 34.34 8.79
CA ILE A 468 20.03 33.63 8.31
C ILE A 468 20.33 32.12 8.42
N PHE A 469 19.82 31.48 9.48
CA PHE A 469 19.91 30.03 9.59
C PHE A 469 18.94 29.36 8.61
N ASN A 470 19.42 29.16 7.38
CA ASN A 470 18.78 28.32 6.38
C ASN A 470 19.83 27.34 5.83
N PRO A 471 20.19 26.30 6.62
CA PRO A 471 21.24 25.37 6.23
C PRO A 471 20.90 24.73 4.87
N ALA A 472 21.92 24.58 4.02
CA ALA A 472 21.81 23.78 2.81
C ALA A 472 21.30 22.37 3.16
N SER A 473 20.63 21.71 2.22
CA SER A 473 20.06 20.37 2.43
C SER A 473 21.09 19.36 2.94
N GLU A 474 22.34 19.50 2.49
CA GLU A 474 23.47 18.66 2.91
C GLU A 474 23.82 18.87 4.38
N LEU A 475 23.88 20.13 4.82
CA LEU A 475 24.20 20.49 6.21
C LEU A 475 23.09 20.05 7.19
N LYS A 476 21.82 20.05 6.75
CA LYS A 476 20.70 19.57 7.59
C LYS A 476 20.88 18.12 8.06
N SER A 477 21.45 17.27 7.20
CA SER A 477 21.69 15.86 7.47
C SER A 477 22.82 15.59 8.47
N SER A 478 23.78 16.52 8.57
CA SER A 478 25.00 16.42 9.36
C SER A 478 24.97 17.25 10.65
N ILE A 479 23.80 17.77 11.02
CA ILE A 479 23.61 18.50 12.27
C ILE A 479 22.51 17.89 13.13
N LYS A 480 22.66 18.13 14.44
CA LYS A 480 21.64 17.95 15.46
C LYS A 480 21.51 19.23 16.26
N VAL A 481 20.28 19.65 16.55
CA VAL A 481 20.01 20.83 17.36
C VAL A 481 19.53 20.42 18.73
N ILE A 482 20.16 20.91 19.79
CA ILE A 482 19.69 20.75 21.17
C ILE A 482 18.83 21.97 21.51
N LEU A 483 17.57 21.72 21.86
CA LEU A 483 16.64 22.66 22.46
C LEU A 483 16.92 22.69 23.96
N ALA A 484 17.81 23.60 24.36
CA ALA A 484 18.31 23.69 25.72
C ALA A 484 17.39 24.56 26.59
N LEU A 485 16.84 23.96 27.65
CA LEU A 485 15.89 24.58 28.57
C LEU A 485 16.58 24.96 29.89
N HIS A 486 16.49 26.23 30.26
CA HIS A 486 17.01 26.75 31.52
C HIS A 486 16.24 28.01 31.93
N ASN A 487 15.83 28.12 33.21
CA ASN A 487 15.12 29.29 33.76
C ASN A 487 13.96 29.82 32.89
N ASN A 488 13.02 28.95 32.49
CA ASN A 488 11.88 29.28 31.63
C ASN A 488 12.27 29.91 30.27
N SER A 489 13.50 29.67 29.82
CA SER A 489 13.99 30.08 28.51
C SER A 489 14.44 28.87 27.71
N CYS A 490 14.42 29.01 26.39
CA CYS A 490 14.95 28.04 25.45
C CYS A 490 15.94 28.71 24.49
N CYS A 491 17.09 28.07 24.29
CA CYS A 491 18.08 28.40 23.26
C CYS A 491 18.44 27.16 22.44
N THR A 492 19.02 27.38 21.26
CA THR A 492 19.45 26.32 20.35
C THR A 492 20.95 26.12 20.42
N ILE A 493 21.40 24.87 20.50
CA ILE A 493 22.82 24.50 20.39
C ILE A 493 22.96 23.52 19.23
N ILE A 494 23.76 23.88 18.24
CA ILE A 494 24.03 23.07 17.04
C ILE A 494 25.27 22.21 17.33
N LYS A 495 25.09 20.90 17.16
CA LYS A 495 26.15 19.90 17.21
C LYS A 495 26.31 19.29 15.82
N GLN A 496 27.53 19.22 15.33
CA GLN A 496 27.83 18.43 14.14
C GLN A 496 27.79 16.95 14.49
N ILE A 497 27.19 16.17 13.61
CA ILE A 497 27.19 14.71 13.67
C ILE A 497 27.87 14.19 12.39
N PRO A 498 28.48 13.01 12.43
CA PRO A 498 29.05 12.41 11.23
C PRO A 498 28.01 12.38 10.11
N ALA A 499 28.31 13.05 8.99
CA ALA A 499 27.43 13.01 7.83
C ALA A 499 27.26 11.55 7.40
N PRO A 500 26.03 11.10 7.11
CA PRO A 500 25.84 9.77 6.56
C PRO A 500 26.63 9.66 5.26
N ALA A 501 27.56 8.70 5.16
CA ALA A 501 28.06 8.23 3.86
C ALA A 501 26.99 7.38 3.13
N ALA A 502 25.71 7.66 3.38
CA ALA A 502 24.61 6.79 3.06
C ALA A 502 24.05 7.13 1.68
N GLU A 503 23.78 6.07 0.95
CA GLU A 503 22.91 6.06 -0.20
C GLU A 503 21.57 6.73 0.13
N ILE A 504 21.14 7.66 -0.73
CA ILE A 504 19.85 8.34 -0.59
C ILE A 504 18.81 7.72 -1.51
N PHE A 505 17.55 7.90 -1.15
CA PHE A 505 16.41 7.52 -1.97
C PHE A 505 15.53 8.74 -2.27
N ILE A 506 14.69 8.66 -3.29
CA ILE A 506 13.73 9.72 -3.64
C ILE A 506 12.32 9.16 -3.70
N ASP A 507 11.34 9.99 -3.33
CA ASP A 507 9.92 9.64 -3.42
C ASP A 507 9.36 9.95 -4.83
N ASP A 508 9.83 11.02 -5.47
CA ASP A 508 9.36 11.46 -6.79
C ASP A 508 10.44 11.39 -7.87
N TYR A 509 10.09 10.78 -9.01
CA TYR A 509 10.94 10.75 -10.19
C TYR A 509 10.82 12.02 -11.02
N ASN A 510 11.90 12.82 -11.01
CA ASN A 510 12.10 13.96 -11.90
C ASN A 510 13.56 14.00 -12.40
N PRO A 511 13.87 14.69 -13.51
CA PRO A 511 15.23 14.68 -14.08
C PRO A 511 16.32 15.12 -13.10
N ALA A 512 16.05 16.14 -12.27
CA ALA A 512 17.03 16.63 -11.30
C ALA A 512 17.27 15.64 -10.14
N GLY A 513 16.22 14.94 -9.70
CA GLY A 513 16.28 13.94 -8.63
C GLY A 513 17.03 12.68 -9.05
N VAL A 514 16.76 12.18 -10.26
CA VAL A 514 17.34 10.94 -10.79
C VAL A 514 18.84 11.08 -11.07
N GLU A 515 19.32 12.26 -11.42
CA GLU A 515 20.74 12.51 -11.70
C GLU A 515 21.58 12.86 -10.46
N LYS A 516 21.00 12.79 -9.24
CA LYS A 516 21.77 12.98 -8.00
C LYS A 516 22.82 11.87 -7.85
N ALA A 517 24.07 12.25 -7.62
CA ALA A 517 25.20 11.30 -7.50
C ALA A 517 25.08 10.33 -6.31
N ALA A 518 24.41 10.73 -5.23
CA ALA A 518 24.22 9.89 -4.03
C ALA A 518 23.00 8.94 -4.12
N LEU A 519 22.19 9.04 -5.18
CA LEU A 519 20.99 8.21 -5.35
C LEU A 519 21.37 6.75 -5.54
N ASN A 520 20.61 5.83 -4.92
CA ASN A 520 20.78 4.40 -5.11
C ASN A 520 20.84 4.02 -6.61
N PRO A 521 21.84 3.24 -7.06
CA PRO A 521 22.01 2.91 -8.48
C PRO A 521 20.81 2.19 -9.12
N ASP A 522 20.13 1.31 -8.37
CA ASP A 522 18.96 0.59 -8.87
C ASP A 522 17.75 1.53 -9.02
N GLN A 523 17.53 2.42 -8.04
CA GLN A 523 16.50 3.45 -8.12
C GLN A 523 16.81 4.48 -9.22
N GLN A 524 18.09 4.82 -9.45
CA GLN A 524 18.51 5.68 -10.55
C GLN A 524 18.21 5.04 -11.91
N LYS A 525 18.58 3.76 -12.09
CA LYS A 525 18.28 3.01 -13.33
C LYS A 525 16.78 2.94 -13.59
N LEU A 526 15.99 2.60 -12.56
CA LEU A 526 14.53 2.58 -12.64
C LEU A 526 13.98 3.98 -12.96
N GLY A 527 14.50 5.03 -12.30
CA GLY A 527 14.05 6.40 -12.48
C GLY A 527 14.26 6.91 -13.90
N ARG A 528 15.40 6.62 -14.53
CA ARG A 528 15.63 6.94 -15.95
C ARG A 528 14.62 6.24 -16.84
N ARG A 529 14.38 4.94 -16.60
CA ARG A 529 13.38 4.17 -17.34
C ARG A 529 11.97 4.74 -17.18
N ILE A 530 11.58 5.15 -15.96
CA ILE A 530 10.29 5.76 -15.68
C ILE A 530 10.12 7.08 -16.45
N LEU A 531 11.15 7.94 -16.46
CA LEU A 531 11.09 9.22 -17.18
C LEU A 531 10.94 9.01 -18.70
N GLU A 532 11.68 8.05 -19.26
CA GLU A 532 11.58 7.67 -20.67
C GLU A 532 10.18 7.12 -21.00
N ASP A 533 9.66 6.19 -20.19
CA ASP A 533 8.35 5.57 -20.42
C ASP A 533 7.19 6.55 -20.23
N ARG A 534 7.29 7.50 -19.29
CA ARG A 534 6.34 8.61 -19.16
C ARG A 534 6.30 9.46 -20.42
N GLU A 535 7.45 9.81 -20.99
CA GLU A 535 7.51 10.56 -22.25
C GLU A 535 6.91 9.77 -23.41
N ARG A 536 7.26 8.48 -23.54
CA ARG A 536 6.72 7.58 -24.56
C ARG A 536 5.20 7.43 -24.44
N LEU A 537 4.69 7.30 -23.23
CA LEU A 537 3.25 7.21 -22.97
C LEU A 537 2.52 8.50 -23.36
N MET A 538 3.06 9.67 -22.98
CA MET A 538 2.46 10.95 -23.34
C MET A 538 2.42 11.16 -24.86
N LYS A 539 3.46 10.72 -25.58
CA LYS A 539 3.46 10.70 -27.05
C LYS A 539 2.34 9.80 -27.61
N LEU A 540 2.13 8.62 -27.03
CA LEU A 540 1.08 7.69 -27.45
C LEU A 540 -0.31 8.27 -27.19
N LEU A 541 -0.56 8.80 -25.98
CA LEU A 541 -1.83 9.47 -25.65
C LEU A 541 -2.10 10.67 -26.57
N GLY A 542 -1.06 11.44 -26.90
CA GLY A 542 -1.15 12.53 -27.87
C GLY A 542 -1.66 12.09 -29.24
N MET A 543 -1.40 10.84 -29.66
CA MET A 543 -1.93 10.29 -30.91
C MET A 543 -3.43 10.01 -30.83
N PHE A 544 -3.90 9.36 -29.76
CA PHE A 544 -5.33 9.10 -29.54
C PHE A 544 -6.14 10.39 -29.58
N TYR A 545 -5.73 11.40 -28.82
CA TYR A 545 -6.49 12.65 -28.73
C TYR A 545 -6.32 13.57 -29.96
N LYS A 546 -5.30 13.36 -30.80
CA LYS A 546 -5.18 14.09 -32.06
C LYS A 546 -6.24 13.64 -33.07
N GLU A 547 -6.50 12.34 -33.18
CA GLU A 547 -7.57 11.84 -34.07
C GLU A 547 -8.96 12.16 -33.51
N ILE A 548 -9.15 12.07 -32.19
CA ILE A 548 -10.42 12.43 -31.56
C ILE A 548 -10.77 13.91 -31.81
N LYS A 549 -9.79 14.82 -31.93
CA LYS A 549 -10.02 16.23 -32.32
C LYS A 549 -10.72 16.41 -33.67
N GLU A 550 -10.57 15.44 -34.56
CA GLU A 550 -11.16 15.47 -35.90
C GLU A 550 -12.60 14.89 -35.90
N THR A 551 -13.09 14.38 -34.76
CA THR A 551 -14.42 13.79 -34.63
C THR A 551 -15.50 14.82 -34.22
N PRO A 552 -16.77 14.66 -34.68
CA PRO A 552 -17.87 15.55 -34.28
C PRO A 552 -18.19 15.53 -32.78
N SER A 553 -17.78 14.48 -32.06
CA SER A 553 -17.96 14.31 -30.62
C SER A 553 -16.84 14.95 -29.79
N PHE A 554 -15.81 15.53 -30.41
CA PHE A 554 -14.65 16.09 -29.71
C PHE A 554 -15.05 17.07 -28.60
N GLY A 555 -15.94 18.03 -28.87
CA GLY A 555 -16.35 19.02 -27.88
C GLY A 555 -17.00 18.40 -26.63
N LYS A 556 -17.68 17.25 -26.78
CA LYS A 556 -18.22 16.51 -25.63
C LYS A 556 -17.09 15.83 -24.84
N ILE A 557 -16.17 15.17 -25.52
CA ILE A 557 -15.03 14.47 -24.91
C ILE A 557 -14.10 15.45 -24.18
N GLU A 558 -13.83 16.61 -24.78
CA GLU A 558 -13.04 17.68 -24.18
C GLU A 558 -13.71 18.23 -22.91
N LYS A 559 -15.03 18.45 -22.94
CA LYS A 559 -15.80 18.85 -21.75
C LYS A 559 -15.71 17.79 -20.64
N GLU A 560 -15.94 16.52 -20.97
CA GLU A 560 -15.84 15.41 -20.01
C GLU A 560 -14.45 15.27 -19.40
N MET A 561 -13.40 15.44 -20.21
CA MET A 561 -12.01 15.38 -19.76
C MET A 561 -11.67 16.54 -18.82
N SER A 562 -12.14 17.76 -19.14
CA SER A 562 -11.96 18.92 -18.27
C SER A 562 -12.67 18.75 -16.93
N LEU A 563 -13.88 18.18 -16.93
CA LEU A 563 -14.62 17.88 -15.71
C LEU A 563 -13.86 16.87 -14.85
N LEU A 564 -13.40 15.76 -15.44
CA LEU A 564 -12.62 14.75 -14.73
C LEU A 564 -11.35 15.33 -14.11
N LYS A 565 -10.62 16.16 -14.87
CA LYS A 565 -9.40 16.83 -14.39
C LYS A 565 -9.69 17.75 -13.20
N ASN A 566 -10.78 18.51 -13.25
CA ASN A 566 -11.20 19.39 -12.15
C ASN A 566 -11.61 18.58 -10.91
N GLU A 567 -12.31 17.47 -11.07
CA GLU A 567 -12.71 16.59 -9.96
C GLU A 567 -11.51 15.94 -9.27
N ILE A 568 -10.56 15.39 -10.05
CA ILE A 568 -9.33 14.80 -9.51
C ILE A 568 -8.51 15.86 -8.77
N SER A 569 -8.33 17.05 -9.37
CA SER A 569 -7.63 18.17 -8.71
C SER A 569 -8.33 18.57 -7.41
N ALA A 570 -9.66 18.71 -7.43
CA ALA A 570 -10.43 19.07 -6.24
C ALA A 570 -10.33 18.01 -5.14
N ARG A 571 -10.26 16.72 -5.50
CA ARG A 571 -10.02 15.63 -4.54
C ARG A 571 -8.61 15.71 -3.96
N LYS A 572 -7.58 15.88 -4.80
CA LYS A 572 -6.19 16.08 -4.33
C LYS A 572 -6.11 17.24 -3.34
N ASP A 573 -6.74 18.37 -3.65
CA ASP A 573 -6.76 19.53 -2.75
C ASP A 573 -7.36 19.23 -1.36
N ILE A 574 -8.40 18.39 -1.30
CA ILE A 574 -8.99 17.98 -0.01
C ILE A 574 -7.99 17.14 0.80
N TYR A 575 -7.32 16.18 0.18
CA TYR A 575 -6.37 15.29 0.84
C TYR A 575 -4.98 15.93 1.04
N ASN A 576 -4.70 17.06 0.41
CA ASN A 576 -3.54 17.90 0.74
C ASN A 576 -3.76 18.70 2.03
N ASN A 577 -5.02 18.85 2.49
CA ASN A 577 -5.30 19.43 3.80
C ASN A 577 -5.21 18.35 4.89
N GLU A 578 -4.39 18.60 5.92
CA GLU A 578 -4.17 17.66 7.03
C GLU A 578 -5.42 17.43 7.88
N PHE A 579 -6.33 18.42 7.96
CA PHE A 579 -7.59 18.32 8.69
C PHE A 579 -8.76 18.70 7.79
N TYR A 580 -9.67 17.74 7.57
CA TYR A 580 -10.97 17.98 6.96
C TYR A 580 -12.03 17.15 7.70
N SER A 581 -13.26 17.64 7.79
CA SER A 581 -14.36 16.82 8.33
C SER A 581 -14.96 15.90 7.25
N PHE A 582 -15.35 14.67 7.60
CA PHE A 582 -16.12 13.79 6.71
C PHE A 582 -17.40 14.46 6.18
N SER A 583 -17.96 15.39 6.98
CA SER A 583 -19.12 16.19 6.60
C SER A 583 -18.79 17.19 5.49
N GLU A 584 -17.59 17.77 5.50
CA GLU A 584 -17.07 18.63 4.42
C GLU A 584 -16.67 17.82 3.20
N LEU A 585 -16.17 16.58 3.34
CA LEU A 585 -15.94 15.67 2.22
C LEU A 585 -17.25 15.40 1.47
N ARG A 586 -18.31 14.94 2.18
CA ARG A 586 -19.65 14.75 1.57
C ARG A 586 -20.27 16.05 1.06
N LYS A 587 -20.17 17.16 1.81
CA LYS A 587 -20.76 18.44 1.42
C LYS A 587 -20.02 19.09 0.26
N SER A 588 -18.70 18.99 0.14
CA SER A 588 -17.92 19.58 -0.95
C SER A 588 -18.12 18.81 -2.25
N VAL A 589 -18.12 17.47 -2.18
CA VAL A 589 -18.48 16.60 -3.30
C VAL A 589 -19.92 16.88 -3.76
N SER A 590 -20.89 16.92 -2.85
CA SER A 590 -22.28 17.25 -3.22
C SER A 590 -22.49 18.70 -3.66
N ARG A 591 -21.87 19.71 -3.03
CA ARG A 591 -22.10 21.14 -3.36
C ARG A 591 -21.42 21.58 -4.64
N LYS A 592 -20.25 21.04 -5.00
CA LYS A 592 -19.59 21.38 -6.28
C LYS A 592 -20.36 20.77 -7.46
N LEU A 593 -20.80 19.51 -7.34
CA LEU A 593 -21.68 18.87 -8.33
C LEU A 593 -23.00 19.65 -8.52
N PHE A 594 -23.66 20.04 -7.41
CA PHE A 594 -24.92 20.80 -7.50
C PHE A 594 -24.75 22.23 -8.02
N ASN A 595 -23.63 22.90 -7.75
CA ASN A 595 -23.42 24.29 -8.15
C ASN A 595 -22.99 24.45 -9.62
N GLU A 596 -22.32 23.47 -10.23
CA GLU A 596 -22.03 23.49 -11.67
C GLU A 596 -23.27 23.20 -12.50
N ASP A 597 -24.09 22.22 -12.10
CA ASP A 597 -25.39 21.95 -12.72
C ASP A 597 -26.35 23.16 -12.61
N ILE A 598 -26.39 23.84 -11.46
CA ILE A 598 -27.23 25.03 -11.27
C ILE A 598 -26.69 26.23 -12.06
N LYS A 599 -25.37 26.43 -12.17
CA LYS A 599 -24.80 27.50 -13.01
C LYS A 599 -25.08 27.27 -14.49
N GLU A 600 -25.02 26.01 -14.96
CA GLU A 600 -25.33 25.68 -16.36
C GLU A 600 -26.84 25.76 -16.65
N ILE A 601 -27.70 25.39 -15.69
CA ILE A 601 -29.17 25.59 -15.78
C ILE A 601 -29.53 27.08 -15.77
N LEU A 602 -28.85 27.91 -14.97
CA LEU A 602 -29.11 29.35 -14.88
C LEU A 602 -28.53 30.14 -16.07
N GLN A 603 -27.43 29.68 -16.68
CA GLN A 603 -26.86 30.34 -17.86
C GLN A 603 -27.58 29.95 -19.16
N ASN A 604 -28.13 28.74 -19.27
CA ASN A 604 -28.79 28.28 -20.51
C ASN A 604 -30.31 28.47 -20.56
N LYS A 605 -30.96 28.94 -19.50
CA LYS A 605 -32.41 29.14 -19.49
C LYS A 605 -32.81 30.46 -18.82
N LYS A 606 -33.18 31.46 -19.63
CA LYS A 606 -34.06 32.57 -19.20
C LYS A 606 -35.43 31.97 -18.83
N ILE A 607 -35.56 31.42 -17.63
CA ILE A 607 -36.86 31.00 -17.10
C ILE A 607 -37.19 31.90 -15.91
N THR A 608 -38.19 32.77 -16.11
CA THR A 608 -38.95 33.39 -15.03
C THR A 608 -39.72 32.29 -14.30
N ILE A 609 -39.27 31.92 -13.10
CA ILE A 609 -39.97 30.95 -12.25
C ILE A 609 -41.13 31.69 -11.56
N PRO A 610 -42.41 31.31 -11.79
CA PRO A 610 -43.53 31.90 -11.08
C PRO A 610 -43.52 31.46 -9.61
N ALA A 611 -43.87 32.38 -8.70
CA ALA A 611 -43.80 32.22 -7.24
C ALA A 611 -44.49 30.96 -6.68
N ALA A 612 -45.38 30.32 -7.45
CA ALA A 612 -46.04 29.07 -7.08
C ALA A 612 -45.08 27.87 -6.90
N ILE A 613 -43.96 27.80 -7.63
CA ILE A 613 -43.01 26.66 -7.53
C ILE A 613 -42.24 26.68 -6.21
N ILE A 614 -41.94 27.87 -5.67
CA ILE A 614 -41.27 28.03 -4.38
C ILE A 614 -42.16 27.53 -3.23
N VAL A 615 -43.47 27.75 -3.33
CA VAL A 615 -44.45 27.27 -2.33
C VAL A 615 -44.57 25.74 -2.36
N ILE A 616 -44.49 25.11 -3.53
CA ILE A 616 -44.54 23.65 -3.67
C ILE A 616 -43.28 23.00 -3.08
N ILE A 617 -42.10 23.60 -3.27
CA ILE A 617 -40.84 23.10 -2.69
C ILE A 617 -40.88 23.19 -1.15
N LEU A 618 -41.44 24.27 -0.61
CA LEU A 618 -41.64 24.41 0.85
C LEU A 618 -42.63 23.38 1.41
N LEU A 619 -43.72 23.08 0.71
CA LEU A 619 -44.69 22.07 1.14
C LEU A 619 -44.13 20.63 1.07
N LEU A 620 -43.31 20.32 0.07
CA LEU A 620 -42.64 19.02 -0.04
C LEU A 620 -41.61 18.80 1.06
N SER A 621 -40.91 19.87 1.49
CA SER A 621 -39.97 19.79 2.62
C SER A 621 -40.66 19.50 3.96
N LEU A 622 -41.90 19.96 4.14
CA LEU A 622 -42.71 19.69 5.33
C LEU A 622 -43.26 18.25 5.36
N PHE A 623 -43.56 17.69 4.18
CA PHE A 623 -44.07 16.32 4.05
C PHE A 623 -42.99 15.27 4.34
N PHE A 624 -41.72 15.58 4.06
CA PHE A 624 -40.59 14.67 4.32
C PHE A 624 -40.26 14.55 5.82
N LEU A 625 -40.58 15.56 6.62
CA LEU A 625 -40.38 15.55 8.08
C LEU A 625 -41.36 14.65 8.84
N ILE A 626 -42.49 14.26 8.24
CA ILE A 626 -43.55 13.50 8.91
C ILE A 626 -43.44 11.99 8.66
N LYS A 627 -42.70 11.53 7.65
CA LYS A 627 -42.71 10.13 7.19
C LYS A 627 -41.65 9.20 7.82
N ASN A 628 -40.76 9.70 8.68
CA ASN A 628 -39.77 8.85 9.38
C ASN A 628 -40.21 8.48 10.80
N ARG A 629 -41.18 7.55 10.90
CA ARG A 629 -41.49 6.74 12.10
C ARG A 629 -42.29 5.49 11.70
N SER A 630 -41.63 4.32 11.59
CA SER A 630 -42.07 2.99 12.10
C SER A 630 -41.53 1.76 11.32
N SER A 631 -40.81 0.91 12.07
CA SER A 631 -40.68 -0.58 12.13
C SER A 631 -40.57 -1.51 10.89
N GLU A 632 -39.59 -2.44 11.00
CA GLU A 632 -39.60 -3.93 10.94
C GLU A 632 -40.92 -4.63 10.49
N THR A 633 -40.97 -5.82 9.82
CA THR A 633 -40.25 -7.11 10.01
C THR A 633 -40.54 -8.09 8.83
N THR A 634 -39.59 -9.02 8.55
CA THR A 634 -39.67 -10.44 8.04
C THR A 634 -40.70 -10.95 7.01
N GLY A 635 -40.23 -11.84 6.11
CA GLY A 635 -41.07 -12.87 5.44
C GLY A 635 -40.35 -13.75 4.41
N VAL A 636 -40.21 -15.04 4.70
CA VAL A 636 -39.70 -16.16 3.87
C VAL A 636 -40.82 -16.73 2.99
N ILE A 637 -40.52 -17.36 1.82
CA ILE A 637 -41.08 -18.66 1.33
C ILE A 637 -40.38 -19.13 0.03
N LYS A 638 -40.24 -20.46 -0.05
CA LYS A 638 -39.63 -21.37 -1.06
C LYS A 638 -40.49 -21.60 -2.33
N THR A 639 -39.88 -22.27 -3.32
CA THR A 639 -40.36 -23.39 -4.21
C THR A 639 -39.83 -23.18 -5.65
N SER A 640 -39.57 -24.15 -6.55
CA SER A 640 -39.29 -25.60 -6.57
C SER A 640 -39.02 -26.00 -8.05
N ASP A 641 -38.12 -26.95 -8.28
CA ASP A 641 -38.06 -28.01 -9.32
C ASP A 641 -38.29 -27.73 -10.83
N SER A 642 -37.36 -28.21 -11.69
CA SER A 642 -37.46 -29.52 -12.40
C SER A 642 -36.69 -29.61 -13.75
N SER A 643 -35.83 -30.64 -13.84
CA SER A 643 -35.51 -31.59 -14.95
C SER A 643 -35.42 -31.22 -16.45
N GLY A 644 -34.40 -31.77 -17.15
CA GLY A 644 -34.61 -32.41 -18.48
C GLY A 644 -33.50 -32.44 -19.56
N ILE A 645 -32.60 -33.45 -19.52
CA ILE A 645 -32.23 -34.42 -20.60
C ILE A 645 -31.52 -34.00 -21.93
N ALA A 646 -30.28 -34.52 -22.08
CA ALA A 646 -29.61 -35.28 -23.17
C ALA A 646 -28.94 -34.69 -24.46
N ALA A 647 -27.70 -35.21 -24.66
CA ALA A 647 -27.03 -35.72 -25.89
C ALA A 647 -26.71 -34.75 -27.05
N SER A 648 -25.63 -34.84 -27.85
CA SER A 648 -24.44 -35.71 -28.02
C SER A 648 -23.64 -35.13 -29.20
N SER A 649 -22.30 -35.27 -29.24
CA SER A 649 -21.49 -35.74 -30.39
C SER A 649 -20.06 -35.17 -30.40
N GLU A 650 -19.09 -36.08 -30.37
CA GLU A 650 -17.66 -35.84 -30.57
C GLU A 650 -17.31 -35.61 -32.06
N GLN A 651 -16.20 -34.92 -32.33
CA GLN A 651 -15.20 -35.41 -33.28
C GLN A 651 -13.81 -34.80 -33.04
N LYS A 652 -12.79 -35.67 -33.13
CA LYS A 652 -11.35 -35.46 -32.87
C LYS A 652 -10.55 -35.35 -34.17
N SER A 653 -9.39 -34.69 -34.08
CA SER A 653 -8.11 -35.03 -34.76
C SER A 653 -7.01 -34.29 -33.98
N GLY A 654 -6.00 -34.91 -33.31
CA GLY A 654 -4.98 -35.85 -33.78
C GLY A 654 -3.82 -35.04 -34.39
N GLU A 655 -2.53 -35.13 -34.05
CA GLU A 655 -1.69 -35.89 -33.10
C GLU A 655 -0.27 -35.26 -33.21
N ASP A 656 0.59 -35.22 -32.17
CA ASP A 656 1.98 -35.72 -32.30
C ASP A 656 2.82 -35.70 -31.01
N LYS A 657 3.65 -36.74 -30.88
CA LYS A 657 4.21 -37.31 -29.64
C LYS A 657 5.56 -36.73 -29.21
N LYS A 658 5.73 -36.62 -27.88
CA LYS A 658 7.01 -36.76 -27.16
C LYS A 658 6.83 -37.79 -26.04
N THR A 659 7.66 -38.83 -26.01
CA THR A 659 7.48 -40.02 -25.16
C THR A 659 7.75 -39.72 -23.68
N VAL A 660 6.67 -39.69 -22.89
CA VAL A 660 6.60 -39.62 -21.43
C VAL A 660 5.74 -40.82 -20.99
N PHE A 661 6.06 -41.52 -19.90
CA PHE A 661 5.18 -42.57 -19.36
C PHE A 661 3.91 -41.95 -18.77
N THR A 662 2.90 -41.79 -19.62
CA THR A 662 1.52 -41.42 -19.28
C THR A 662 0.76 -42.67 -18.85
N VAL A 663 -0.27 -42.53 -18.01
CA VAL A 663 -1.21 -43.64 -17.74
C VAL A 663 -1.66 -44.23 -19.08
N LYS A 664 -1.35 -45.51 -19.32
CA LYS A 664 -1.80 -46.20 -20.54
C LYS A 664 -3.33 -46.26 -20.52
N ARG A 665 -3.96 -45.31 -21.22
CA ARG A 665 -5.40 -45.32 -21.47
C ARG A 665 -5.77 -46.60 -22.22
N VAL A 666 -6.95 -47.12 -21.93
CA VAL A 666 -7.46 -48.34 -22.56
C VAL A 666 -7.50 -48.21 -24.09
N ASP A 667 -6.97 -49.21 -24.78
CA ASP A 667 -6.98 -49.28 -26.24
C ASP A 667 -8.35 -49.72 -26.80
N ASP A 668 -8.50 -49.74 -28.13
CA ASP A 668 -9.78 -50.05 -28.77
C ASP A 668 -10.22 -51.52 -28.58
N GLN A 669 -9.28 -52.44 -28.33
CA GLN A 669 -9.61 -53.83 -27.99
C GLN A 669 -10.12 -53.92 -26.55
N GLU A 670 -9.49 -53.19 -25.63
CA GLU A 670 -9.88 -53.09 -24.23
C GLU A 670 -11.22 -52.39 -24.03
N LYS A 671 -11.51 -51.34 -24.80
CA LYS A 671 -12.84 -50.70 -24.79
C LYS A 671 -13.93 -51.65 -25.28
N LYS A 672 -13.68 -52.43 -26.34
CA LYS A 672 -14.62 -53.46 -26.81
C LYS A 672 -14.84 -54.55 -25.76
N LEU A 673 -13.80 -54.91 -25.01
CA LEU A 673 -13.88 -55.87 -23.91
C LEU A 673 -14.73 -55.32 -22.75
N LEU A 674 -14.50 -54.07 -22.32
CA LEU A 674 -15.31 -53.42 -21.29
C LEU A 674 -16.79 -53.31 -21.71
N GLN A 675 -17.06 -53.02 -22.99
CA GLN A 675 -18.42 -53.01 -23.55
C GLN A 675 -19.06 -54.41 -23.57
N LYS A 676 -18.31 -55.45 -23.95
CA LYS A 676 -18.76 -56.86 -23.95
C LYS A 676 -19.27 -57.28 -22.57
N HIS A 677 -18.53 -56.94 -21.51
CA HIS A 677 -18.88 -57.30 -20.13
C HIS A 677 -19.79 -56.27 -19.43
N LYS A 678 -20.25 -55.23 -20.15
CA LYS A 678 -21.13 -54.16 -19.63
C LYS A 678 -20.60 -53.53 -18.32
N VAL A 679 -19.29 -53.32 -18.25
CA VAL A 679 -18.62 -52.79 -17.06
C VAL A 679 -19.12 -51.36 -16.79
N LYS A 680 -19.54 -51.09 -15.56
CA LYS A 680 -19.94 -49.76 -15.10
C LYS A 680 -19.00 -49.30 -14.00
N ILE A 681 -18.18 -48.30 -14.30
CA ILE A 681 -17.38 -47.57 -13.31
C ILE A 681 -18.20 -46.35 -12.91
N SER A 682 -18.65 -46.30 -11.66
CA SER A 682 -19.41 -45.15 -11.15
C SER A 682 -18.48 -44.01 -10.74
N GLU A 683 -19.02 -42.78 -10.68
CA GLU A 683 -18.27 -41.64 -10.12
C GLU A 683 -17.86 -41.87 -8.66
N SER A 684 -18.65 -42.64 -7.89
CA SER A 684 -18.28 -43.05 -6.54
C SER A 684 -17.07 -43.99 -6.51
N ASP A 685 -16.87 -44.83 -7.53
CA ASP A 685 -15.71 -45.73 -7.59
C ASP A 685 -14.44 -44.93 -7.89
N ILE A 686 -14.53 -43.95 -8.81
CA ILE A 686 -13.43 -43.04 -9.14
C ILE A 686 -13.09 -42.17 -7.92
N TYR A 687 -14.08 -41.65 -7.21
CA TYR A 687 -13.88 -40.86 -5.99
C TYR A 687 -13.14 -41.66 -4.91
N ARG A 688 -13.57 -42.91 -4.64
CA ARG A 688 -12.91 -43.77 -3.64
C ARG A 688 -11.48 -44.09 -4.04
N TYR A 689 -11.27 -44.45 -5.31
CA TYR A 689 -9.93 -44.76 -5.82
C TYR A 689 -9.01 -43.54 -5.79
N SER A 690 -9.51 -42.37 -6.15
CA SER A 690 -8.76 -41.11 -6.10
C SER A 690 -8.34 -40.75 -4.68
N ASN A 691 -9.22 -40.97 -3.70
CA ASN A 691 -8.91 -40.77 -2.28
C ASN A 691 -7.87 -41.75 -1.75
N ASP A 692 -7.97 -43.03 -2.12
CA ASP A 692 -7.00 -44.04 -1.71
C ASP A 692 -5.62 -43.76 -2.31
N VAL A 693 -5.56 -43.33 -3.58
CA VAL A 693 -4.32 -42.91 -4.25
C VAL A 693 -3.77 -41.62 -3.62
N ALA A 694 -4.62 -40.62 -3.32
CA ALA A 694 -4.21 -39.39 -2.65
C ALA A 694 -3.51 -39.69 -1.31
N MET A 695 -4.15 -40.49 -0.45
CA MET A 695 -3.59 -40.90 0.83
C MET A 695 -2.28 -41.67 0.68
N LYS A 696 -2.20 -42.59 -0.28
CA LYS A 696 -0.96 -43.37 -0.55
C LYS A 696 0.22 -42.47 -0.92
N ASN A 697 -0.04 -41.31 -1.51
CA ASN A 697 0.96 -40.33 -1.93
C ASN A 697 1.13 -39.17 -0.95
N GLY A 698 0.58 -39.26 0.27
CA GLY A 698 0.78 -38.28 1.34
C GLY A 698 -0.17 -37.08 1.32
N TYR A 699 -1.25 -37.14 0.54
CA TYR A 699 -2.28 -36.10 0.45
C TYR A 699 -3.48 -36.41 1.36
N GLU A 700 -4.25 -35.38 1.71
CA GLU A 700 -5.49 -35.51 2.50
C GLU A 700 -6.63 -36.12 1.68
N LYS A 701 -7.65 -36.68 2.38
CA LYS A 701 -8.87 -37.19 1.73
C LYS A 701 -9.73 -36.04 1.23
N LEU A 702 -10.19 -36.15 -0.02
CA LEU A 702 -11.25 -35.31 -0.61
C LEU A 702 -12.54 -35.45 0.22
N SER A 703 -13.25 -34.35 0.46
CA SER A 703 -14.56 -34.35 1.12
C SER A 703 -15.70 -34.44 0.09
N TYR A 704 -16.80 -35.09 0.45
CA TYR A 704 -17.90 -35.37 -0.48
C TYR A 704 -18.75 -34.13 -0.82
N ASP A 705 -18.73 -33.10 0.04
CA ASP A 705 -19.46 -31.84 -0.16
C ASP A 705 -18.87 -30.96 -1.29
N GLY A 706 -17.65 -31.26 -1.74
CA GLY A 706 -16.99 -30.59 -2.86
C GLY A 706 -17.27 -31.17 -4.24
N LEU A 707 -18.19 -32.13 -4.41
CA LEU A 707 -18.41 -32.83 -5.70
C LEU A 707 -19.25 -32.07 -6.74
N LYS A 708 -19.91 -30.96 -6.36
CA LYS A 708 -20.66 -30.10 -7.31
C LYS A 708 -19.81 -28.98 -7.92
N ASP A 709 -18.66 -28.69 -7.32
CA ASP A 709 -17.64 -27.82 -7.88
C ASP A 709 -16.51 -28.73 -8.40
N ARG A 710 -15.98 -28.48 -9.60
CA ARG A 710 -14.96 -29.37 -10.19
C ARG A 710 -13.65 -29.32 -9.39
N ASN A 711 -13.47 -30.36 -8.58
CA ASN A 711 -12.27 -31.05 -8.07
C ASN A 711 -11.20 -30.28 -7.24
N PRO A 712 -10.96 -30.69 -5.97
CA PRO A 712 -9.90 -30.17 -5.12
C PRO A 712 -8.55 -30.92 -5.24
N HIS A 713 -7.50 -30.18 -4.90
CA HIS A 713 -6.08 -30.53 -4.74
C HIS A 713 -5.25 -30.64 -6.04
N TRP A 714 -4.49 -29.56 -6.29
CA TRP A 714 -3.50 -29.47 -7.37
C TRP A 714 -2.46 -30.58 -7.24
N ILE A 715 -2.47 -31.51 -8.20
CA ILE A 715 -1.30 -32.30 -8.52
C ILE A 715 -0.43 -31.47 -9.46
N PHE A 716 0.84 -31.28 -9.12
CA PHE A 716 1.73 -30.45 -9.92
C PHE A 716 2.30 -31.26 -11.10
N PRO A 717 2.48 -30.65 -12.29
CA PRO A 717 3.23 -31.28 -13.37
C PRO A 717 4.60 -31.75 -12.88
N ASP A 718 5.08 -32.86 -13.43
CA ASP A 718 6.33 -33.54 -13.09
C ASP A 718 6.35 -34.29 -11.74
N ASN A 719 5.29 -34.19 -10.92
CA ASN A 719 5.13 -35.06 -9.74
C ASN A 719 4.96 -36.52 -10.16
N ILE A 720 5.46 -37.45 -9.34
CA ILE A 720 5.30 -38.90 -9.56
C ILE A 720 4.31 -39.45 -8.54
N PHE A 721 3.15 -39.90 -9.01
CA PHE A 721 2.17 -40.62 -8.21
C PHE A 721 2.40 -42.11 -8.25
N ILE A 722 2.29 -42.76 -7.10
CA ILE A 722 2.30 -44.21 -6.94
C ILE A 722 0.83 -44.67 -6.85
N MET A 723 0.35 -45.36 -7.88
CA MET A 723 -0.99 -45.94 -7.93
C MET A 723 -1.15 -47.07 -6.91
N LEU A 724 -2.38 -47.54 -6.67
CA LEU A 724 -2.63 -48.57 -5.64
C LEU A 724 -1.89 -49.88 -5.92
N ASP A 725 -1.69 -50.22 -7.19
CA ASP A 725 -0.94 -51.39 -7.65
C ASP A 725 0.59 -51.17 -7.71
N GLY A 726 1.06 -49.97 -7.37
CA GLY A 726 2.49 -49.62 -7.35
C GLY A 726 3.01 -49.02 -8.65
N GLU A 727 2.18 -48.85 -9.68
CA GLU A 727 2.58 -48.17 -10.91
C GLU A 727 2.94 -46.70 -10.62
N LYS A 728 4.07 -46.24 -11.15
CA LYS A 728 4.52 -44.85 -11.05
C LYS A 728 4.02 -44.06 -12.27
N VAL A 729 3.32 -42.97 -12.00
CA VAL A 729 2.70 -42.12 -13.02
C VAL A 729 3.24 -40.71 -12.85
N THR A 730 3.91 -40.18 -13.88
CA THR A 730 4.34 -38.78 -13.92
C THR A 730 3.17 -37.91 -14.37
N VAL A 731 2.81 -36.93 -13.55
CA VAL A 731 1.72 -35.97 -13.80
C VAL A 731 2.13 -35.05 -14.94
N GLN A 732 1.32 -34.96 -15.99
CA GLN A 732 1.51 -34.01 -17.08
C GLN A 732 0.70 -32.73 -16.85
N LYS A 733 1.08 -31.65 -17.54
CA LYS A 733 0.34 -30.39 -17.48
C LYS A 733 -1.09 -30.60 -17.98
N GLY A 734 -2.07 -30.37 -17.11
CA GLY A 734 -3.50 -30.55 -17.38
C GLY A 734 -4.08 -31.90 -16.92
N ASP A 735 -3.26 -32.79 -16.36
CA ASP A 735 -3.76 -34.00 -15.70
C ASP A 735 -4.43 -33.64 -14.37
N THR A 736 -5.61 -34.20 -14.12
CA THR A 736 -6.23 -34.19 -12.79
C THR A 736 -6.04 -35.55 -12.14
N LEU A 737 -5.94 -35.59 -10.80
CA LEU A 737 -5.83 -36.86 -10.07
C LEU A 737 -7.04 -37.76 -10.40
N TRP A 738 -8.20 -37.15 -10.54
CA TRP A 738 -9.44 -37.81 -10.92
C TRP A 738 -9.37 -38.49 -12.29
N ASP A 739 -8.84 -37.81 -13.32
CA ASP A 739 -8.73 -38.37 -14.67
C ASP A 739 -7.66 -39.46 -14.75
N LEU A 740 -6.55 -39.30 -14.03
CA LEU A 740 -5.51 -40.33 -13.90
C LEU A 740 -6.07 -41.60 -13.23
N CYS A 741 -6.80 -41.42 -12.13
CA CYS A 741 -7.45 -42.50 -11.39
C CYS A 741 -8.57 -43.18 -12.20
N ARG A 742 -9.36 -42.41 -12.97
CA ARG A 742 -10.37 -42.95 -13.89
C ARG A 742 -9.72 -43.82 -14.97
N ALA A 743 -8.70 -43.30 -15.65
CA ALA A 743 -8.00 -44.06 -16.70
C ALA A 743 -7.34 -45.33 -16.14
N LYS A 744 -6.79 -45.25 -14.92
CA LYS A 744 -6.20 -46.40 -14.24
C LYS A 744 -7.24 -47.47 -13.88
N LEU A 745 -8.40 -47.07 -13.34
CA LEU A 745 -9.51 -47.97 -13.05
C LEU A 745 -10.05 -48.66 -14.30
N GLU A 746 -10.19 -47.94 -15.42
CA GLU A 746 -10.60 -48.53 -16.70
C GLU A 746 -9.62 -49.61 -17.16
N LYS A 747 -8.32 -49.33 -17.04
CA LYS A 747 -7.26 -50.28 -17.40
C LYS A 747 -7.29 -51.54 -16.53
N MET A 748 -7.38 -51.37 -15.21
CA MET A 748 -7.51 -52.49 -14.28
C MET A 748 -8.74 -53.35 -14.58
N ASN A 749 -9.88 -52.73 -14.92
CA ASN A 749 -11.07 -53.47 -15.33
C ASN A 749 -10.84 -54.25 -16.63
N ALA A 750 -10.20 -53.65 -17.64
CA ALA A 750 -9.93 -54.35 -18.88
C ALA A 750 -9.02 -55.57 -18.66
N ASP A 751 -7.96 -55.42 -17.86
CA ASP A 751 -7.04 -56.51 -17.55
C ASP A 751 -7.71 -57.61 -16.69
N PHE A 752 -8.58 -57.23 -15.76
CA PHE A 752 -9.43 -58.17 -15.03
C PHE A 752 -10.28 -59.03 -15.98
N TYR A 753 -11.02 -58.41 -16.92
CA TYR A 753 -11.91 -59.14 -17.81
C TYR A 753 -11.18 -59.97 -18.88
N LYS A 754 -9.93 -59.63 -19.22
CA LYS A 754 -9.09 -60.53 -20.06
C LYS A 754 -8.85 -61.85 -19.36
N ILE A 755 -8.56 -61.79 -18.06
CA ILE A 755 -8.32 -62.98 -17.24
C ILE A 755 -9.62 -63.78 -17.06
N ILE A 756 -10.76 -63.10 -16.86
CA ILE A 756 -12.07 -63.77 -16.81
C ILE A 756 -12.38 -64.50 -18.14
N ASP A 757 -12.16 -63.85 -19.28
CA ASP A 757 -12.33 -64.48 -20.60
C ASP A 757 -11.39 -65.69 -20.80
N GLU A 758 -10.21 -65.69 -20.17
CA GLU A 758 -9.29 -66.83 -20.18
C GLU A 758 -9.77 -67.96 -19.25
N ILE A 759 -10.32 -67.62 -18.09
CA ILE A 759 -10.96 -68.59 -17.18
C ILE A 759 -12.16 -69.25 -17.85
N GLU A 760 -12.99 -68.50 -18.57
CA GLU A 760 -14.15 -69.03 -19.32
C GLU A 760 -13.75 -70.01 -20.43
N LYS A 761 -12.56 -69.84 -21.01
CA LYS A 761 -12.01 -70.73 -22.05
C LYS A 761 -11.22 -71.92 -21.49
N THR A 762 -10.93 -71.93 -20.19
CA THR A 762 -10.15 -72.97 -19.52
C THR A 762 -11.08 -74.09 -19.04
N ASP A 763 -10.70 -75.35 -19.27
CA ASP A 763 -11.49 -76.50 -18.84
C ASP A 763 -11.58 -76.56 -17.30
N ILE A 764 -12.77 -76.87 -16.77
CA ILE A 764 -13.05 -76.96 -15.32
C ILE A 764 -12.18 -78.02 -14.63
N SER A 765 -11.68 -79.02 -15.37
CA SER A 765 -10.73 -80.02 -14.86
C SER A 765 -9.34 -79.42 -14.56
N GLU A 766 -8.97 -78.27 -15.14
CA GLU A 766 -7.70 -77.57 -14.91
C GLU A 766 -7.74 -76.64 -13.68
N LYS A 767 -8.17 -77.18 -12.52
CA LYS A 767 -8.37 -76.41 -11.28
C LYS A 767 -7.15 -75.59 -10.84
N SER A 768 -5.94 -76.12 -11.02
CA SER A 768 -4.71 -75.41 -10.65
C SER A 768 -4.44 -74.18 -11.51
N LYS A 769 -4.82 -74.20 -12.79
CA LYS A 769 -4.69 -73.08 -13.71
C LYS A 769 -5.75 -72.02 -13.43
N ILE A 770 -7.00 -72.44 -13.22
CA ILE A 770 -8.09 -71.52 -12.84
C ILE A 770 -7.75 -70.82 -11.50
N SER A 771 -7.21 -71.55 -10.52
CA SER A 771 -6.79 -70.96 -9.24
C SER A 771 -5.68 -69.89 -9.42
N ARG A 772 -4.71 -70.13 -10.30
CA ARG A 772 -3.67 -69.14 -10.64
C ARG A 772 -4.26 -67.90 -11.32
N LEU A 773 -5.15 -68.10 -12.30
CA LEU A 773 -5.83 -67.00 -13.00
C LEU A 773 -6.72 -66.20 -12.04
N LEU A 774 -7.42 -66.84 -11.09
CA LEU A 774 -8.20 -66.14 -10.07
C LEU A 774 -7.30 -65.29 -9.15
N THR A 775 -6.15 -65.83 -8.75
CA THR A 775 -5.15 -65.07 -7.96
C THR A 775 -4.60 -63.88 -8.76
N GLU A 776 -4.50 -64.00 -10.07
CA GLU A 776 -4.09 -62.92 -10.96
C GLU A 776 -5.18 -61.86 -11.14
N ALA A 777 -6.44 -62.29 -11.31
CA ALA A 777 -7.61 -61.41 -11.40
C ALA A 777 -7.83 -60.59 -10.10
N GLU A 778 -7.55 -61.16 -8.94
CA GLU A 778 -7.62 -60.46 -7.65
C GLU A 778 -6.75 -59.21 -7.60
N LYS A 779 -5.58 -59.22 -8.27
CA LYS A 779 -4.68 -58.05 -8.31
C LYS A 779 -5.29 -56.83 -9.01
N PHE A 780 -6.29 -57.05 -9.86
CA PHE A 780 -6.96 -56.01 -10.65
C PHE A 780 -8.37 -55.69 -10.13
N SER A 781 -8.77 -56.31 -9.01
CA SER A 781 -10.10 -56.15 -8.43
C SER A 781 -10.18 -54.96 -7.49
N TYR A 782 -11.11 -54.05 -7.76
CA TYR A 782 -11.36 -52.86 -6.93
C TYR A 782 -12.86 -52.58 -6.76
N ILE A 783 -13.70 -52.87 -7.76
CA ILE A 783 -15.14 -52.64 -7.67
C ILE A 783 -15.88 -53.90 -7.20
N LYS A 784 -17.02 -53.71 -6.51
CA LYS A 784 -17.82 -54.79 -5.91
C LYS A 784 -18.14 -55.93 -6.88
N GLN A 785 -18.48 -55.59 -8.13
CA GLN A 785 -18.82 -56.56 -9.18
C GLN A 785 -17.68 -57.54 -9.47
N GLN A 786 -16.41 -57.10 -9.41
CA GLN A 786 -15.25 -57.96 -9.69
C GLN A 786 -15.06 -59.01 -8.59
N PHE A 787 -15.22 -58.60 -7.32
CA PHE A 787 -15.18 -59.52 -6.18
C PHE A 787 -16.30 -60.57 -6.25
N GLU A 788 -17.52 -60.17 -6.62
CA GLU A 788 -18.65 -61.10 -6.82
C GLU A 788 -18.37 -62.13 -7.92
N ILE A 789 -17.70 -61.73 -9.01
CA ILE A 789 -17.29 -62.63 -10.10
C ILE A 789 -16.21 -63.61 -9.64
N ILE A 790 -15.19 -63.14 -8.91
CA ILE A 790 -14.15 -64.02 -8.35
C ILE A 790 -14.78 -65.06 -7.42
N ASP A 791 -15.65 -64.65 -6.51
CA ASP A 791 -16.32 -65.54 -5.56
C ASP A 791 -17.18 -66.58 -6.27
N PHE A 792 -17.86 -66.20 -7.36
CA PHE A 792 -18.61 -67.14 -8.21
C PHE A 792 -17.70 -68.25 -8.78
N TYR A 793 -16.54 -67.88 -9.33
CA TYR A 793 -15.60 -68.87 -9.88
C TYR A 793 -14.90 -69.70 -8.80
N LYS A 794 -14.56 -69.11 -7.64
CA LYS A 794 -14.00 -69.86 -6.49
C LYS A 794 -14.95 -70.95 -6.01
N LYS A 795 -16.24 -70.64 -5.87
CA LYS A 795 -17.29 -71.59 -5.52
C LYS A 795 -17.48 -72.68 -6.58
N ARG A 796 -17.35 -72.32 -7.86
CA ARG A 796 -17.46 -73.26 -8.98
C ARG A 796 -16.27 -74.24 -9.07
N THR A 797 -15.08 -73.85 -8.61
CA THR A 797 -13.88 -74.72 -8.60
C THR A 797 -13.71 -75.57 -7.33
N GLY A 798 -14.48 -75.29 -6.28
CA GLY A 798 -14.44 -75.99 -4.99
C GLY A 798 -13.27 -75.57 -4.09
N ASN A 799 -12.95 -74.26 -4.06
CA ASN A 799 -11.86 -73.67 -3.27
C ASN A 799 -12.35 -73.01 -1.95
N GLU A 800 -13.51 -73.40 -1.43
CA GLU A 800 -13.94 -73.10 -0.05
C GLU A 800 -13.74 -74.32 0.85
#